data_AF-A0A672LW64-F1
#
_entry.id   AF-A0A672LW64-F1
#
_cell.length_a   1.000
_cell.length_b   1.000
_cell.length_c   1.000
_cell.angle_alpha   90.00
_cell.angle_beta   90.00
_cell.angle_gamma   90.00
#
_symmetry.space_group_name_H-M   'P 1'
#
loop_
_entity.id
_entity.type
_entity.pdbx_description
1 polymer ?
#
loop_
_entity_poly.entity_id
_entity_poly.type
_entity_poly.pdbx_seq_one_letter_code
_entity_poly.pdbx_strand_id
1 'polypeptide(L)'
;MRLSVGFVLSTFWLWEASLSRVYTNHWAVRIPGGPAEADKLASKYGFTNLGQIGGLEHHYHFHHSRVVRRSTFATRGTHSFIHMDPKHCSDKNSRCRSEMNILAAWQRGYTGRNVVVTILDDGIERNHPDLAQNYDQLASYDVNGNDYDPTPRYDFSNENKHGTRCAGEVAAVANNSHCIVGIAYNARIGGMCESVYSLLTLPRYHDMPSAIWGRFVQARSCAERCKFFFIVLAGGRTDKCILCSDLAGFLSVTTDLRQRCTEGHTGTSVSAPMVAGVIALALEANPLITWRDVQHLLVKTSRQAHLKASDWKTNAAGHKVSHLYGFGLVDAEAMVVEAKKWRNVPPQHTYSKTSDRRTRYIRADQKLNASISSSGCSDQPDQQVVFLEHVVVRVLIVHPRRGDLEISLVSPSGTRSQLLAQRLFDNSNEGFRNWEFMTVHCWGERAEGTWTLEISDSPSQLRNPEVLGKLKEWTLILHGTTEHPYQSQSSQHSHSLEIPTADVILSTASVVCDCTSGPCHPECGDQGCDGPDADHCLNCIHFSLGSLKAGRTCVSHCPLGYFEDGEARRCRRCHRGCEKCVARRPNECRSCRRGLYFDSKESTCVETCPVGYFHDDGQRRCLKCHENCLKCLRDADRCTACKDGISLAGMTCVPECANGTFFNLEEMKCSPCHISCSTCTGPGLEECIQCAPDYLQQEWRCVRSCAPGYYRGEAAGFTQRIILIYYYYIFLCSINVYIKLLLYVYIYIHTRIIYICILYLLFI
;
A
#
# COMPACT_ATOMS: atom_id res chain seq x y z
N MET A 1 -52.12 48.43 12.93
CA MET A 1 -51.55 49.16 11.77
C MET A 1 -51.00 48.16 10.77
N ARG A 2 -51.16 48.40 9.46
CA ARG A 2 -50.62 47.56 8.37
C ARG A 2 -49.28 48.12 7.88
N LEU A 3 -48.57 47.32 7.06
CA LEU A 3 -47.22 47.54 6.51
C LEU A 3 -46.15 47.30 7.59
N SER A 4 -45.18 46.39 7.43
CA SER A 4 -44.72 45.64 6.23
C SER A 4 -44.34 44.20 6.58
N VAL A 5 -45.04 43.22 6.01
CA VAL A 5 -44.63 41.80 6.03
C VAL A 5 -43.73 41.56 4.82
N GLY A 6 -42.42 41.52 5.06
CA GLY A 6 -41.43 41.21 4.03
C GLY A 6 -40.10 41.95 4.20
N PHE A 7 -39.25 41.48 5.13
CA PHE A 7 -37.77 41.45 4.98
C PHE A 7 -37.03 40.70 6.12
N VAL A 8 -37.59 39.60 6.68
CA VAL A 8 -36.87 38.77 7.69
C VAL A 8 -37.07 37.27 7.46
N LEU A 9 -36.94 36.82 6.21
CA LEU A 9 -36.82 35.39 5.83
C LEU A 9 -35.58 35.14 4.97
N SER A 10 -34.50 35.89 5.24
CA SER A 10 -33.25 35.81 4.48
C SER A 10 -31.99 36.05 5.33
N THR A 11 -31.91 35.42 6.52
CA THR A 11 -30.66 35.20 7.30
C THR A 11 -30.87 34.16 8.43
N PHE A 12 -31.40 32.98 8.10
CA PHE A 12 -31.35 31.80 8.98
C PHE A 12 -30.53 30.65 8.38
N TRP A 13 -29.59 31.01 7.51
CA TRP A 13 -28.48 30.17 7.05
C TRP A 13 -27.18 30.89 7.37
N LEU A 14 -26.14 30.13 7.74
CA LEU A 14 -24.88 30.58 8.37
C LEU A 14 -25.13 31.06 9.81
N TRP A 15 -24.73 30.36 10.88
CA TRP A 15 -23.32 30.05 11.17
C TRP A 15 -23.19 28.95 12.26
N GLU A 16 -23.25 27.67 11.90
CA GLU A 16 -22.62 26.64 12.75
C GLU A 16 -21.11 26.71 12.55
N ALA A 17 -20.43 27.42 13.45
CA ALA A 17 -18.98 27.48 13.48
C ALA A 17 -18.44 26.13 13.98
N SER A 18 -18.12 25.22 13.05
CA SER A 18 -17.38 24.01 13.40
C SER A 18 -16.02 24.42 13.98
N LEU A 19 -15.74 23.98 15.21
CA LEU A 19 -14.49 24.29 15.91
C LEU A 19 -13.33 23.56 15.22
N SER A 20 -12.67 24.26 14.30
CA SER A 20 -11.42 23.81 13.70
C SER A 20 -10.36 23.58 14.78
N ARG A 21 -9.83 22.35 14.86
CA ARG A 21 -8.71 22.04 15.75
C ARG A 21 -7.43 22.61 15.17
N VAL A 22 -7.03 23.78 15.68
CA VAL A 22 -5.75 24.41 15.35
C VAL A 22 -4.64 23.77 16.17
N TYR A 23 -3.59 23.27 15.50
CA TYR A 23 -2.37 22.77 16.13
C TYR A 23 -1.24 23.77 15.90
N THR A 24 -0.65 24.27 16.98
CA THR A 24 0.44 25.25 16.95
C THR A 24 1.80 24.57 17.16
N ASN A 25 2.88 25.29 16.88
CA ASN A 25 4.26 24.96 17.26
C ASN A 25 4.57 25.34 18.73
N HIS A 26 3.55 25.28 19.58
CA HIS A 26 3.56 25.71 20.98
C HIS A 26 2.82 24.67 21.84
N TRP A 27 3.37 24.33 23.00
CA TRP A 27 2.87 23.28 23.89
C TRP A 27 2.89 23.74 25.34
N ALA A 28 1.79 23.50 26.06
CA ALA A 28 1.76 23.59 27.52
C ALA A 28 2.14 22.21 28.10
N VAL A 29 3.28 22.14 28.78
CA VAL A 29 3.85 20.88 29.29
C VAL A 29 3.93 20.92 30.81
N ARG A 30 3.34 19.92 31.49
CA ARG A 30 3.44 19.80 32.95
C ARG A 30 4.70 19.02 33.34
N ILE A 31 5.66 19.68 33.98
CA ILE A 31 6.94 19.13 34.41
C ILE A 31 7.13 19.40 35.91
N PRO A 32 6.85 18.42 36.80
CA PRO A 32 7.25 18.51 38.20
C PRO A 32 8.79 18.44 38.30
N GLY A 33 9.39 19.35 39.07
CA GLY A 33 10.85 19.51 39.17
C GLY A 33 11.35 20.96 39.04
N GLY A 34 10.49 21.88 38.61
CA GLY A 34 10.81 23.31 38.53
C GLY A 34 11.45 23.72 37.19
N PRO A 35 11.82 25.02 37.04
CA PRO A 35 12.23 25.57 35.74
C PRO A 35 13.47 24.89 35.14
N ALA A 36 14.48 24.60 35.96
CA ALA A 36 15.75 24.02 35.50
C ALA A 36 15.58 22.63 34.87
N GLU A 37 14.71 21.77 35.43
CA GLU A 37 14.44 20.46 34.84
C GLU A 37 13.54 20.57 33.60
N ALA A 38 12.69 21.61 33.52
CA ALA A 38 11.95 21.94 32.30
C ALA A 38 12.87 22.43 31.18
N ASP A 39 13.83 23.32 31.44
CA ASP A 39 14.81 23.79 30.45
C ASP A 39 15.67 22.64 29.91
N LYS A 40 16.09 21.75 30.80
CA LYS A 40 16.84 20.52 30.48
C LYS A 40 16.00 19.53 29.67
N LEU A 41 14.70 19.42 29.91
CA LEU A 41 13.80 18.61 29.08
C LEU A 41 13.56 19.24 27.70
N ALA A 42 13.38 20.56 27.64
CA ALA A 42 13.13 21.30 26.40
C ALA A 42 14.33 21.14 25.45
N SER A 43 15.51 21.51 25.93
CA SER A 43 16.78 21.42 25.18
C SER A 43 17.09 19.98 24.73
N LYS A 44 16.92 18.97 25.61
CA LYS A 44 17.10 17.55 25.29
C LYS A 44 16.24 17.07 24.11
N TYR A 45 15.07 17.66 23.90
CA TYR A 45 14.13 17.26 22.84
C TYR A 45 13.95 18.32 21.74
N GLY A 46 14.80 19.34 21.67
CA GLY A 46 14.80 20.34 20.60
C GLY A 46 13.75 21.47 20.74
N PHE A 47 13.12 21.60 21.91
CA PHE A 47 12.18 22.68 22.20
C PHE A 47 12.89 23.84 22.93
N THR A 48 12.46 25.06 22.65
CA THR A 48 12.73 26.25 23.46
C THR A 48 11.71 26.32 24.59
N ASN A 49 12.15 26.35 25.85
CA ASN A 49 11.26 26.70 26.96
C ASN A 49 11.08 28.23 26.99
N LEU A 50 9.85 28.70 26.93
CA LEU A 50 9.45 30.11 27.01
C LEU A 50 9.04 30.52 28.44
N GLY A 51 9.25 29.64 29.43
CA GLY A 51 9.01 29.90 30.84
C GLY A 51 7.70 29.32 31.37
N GLN A 52 7.41 29.57 32.65
CA GLN A 52 6.21 29.08 33.32
C GLN A 52 4.95 29.82 32.83
N ILE A 53 3.84 29.09 32.65
CA ILE A 53 2.58 29.64 32.16
C ILE A 53 1.87 30.36 33.31
N GLY A 54 2.29 31.60 33.56
CA GLY A 54 1.78 32.43 34.65
C GLY A 54 1.96 31.77 36.02
N GLY A 55 0.92 31.85 36.86
CA GLY A 55 0.90 31.24 38.19
C GLY A 55 0.69 29.72 38.24
N LEU A 56 0.67 29.03 37.09
CA LEU A 56 0.46 27.57 37.06
C LEU A 56 1.77 26.85 37.41
N GLU A 57 1.91 26.45 38.67
CA GLU A 57 3.06 25.67 39.13
C GLU A 57 3.27 24.41 38.28
N HIS A 58 4.54 24.16 37.97
CA HIS A 58 4.98 23.03 37.14
C HIS A 58 4.43 23.00 35.70
N HIS A 59 3.86 24.08 35.16
CA HIS A 59 3.39 24.13 33.77
C HIS A 59 4.22 25.12 32.95
N TYR A 60 4.95 24.61 31.96
CA TYR A 60 5.91 25.37 31.16
C TYR A 60 5.48 25.44 29.69
N HIS A 61 5.80 26.55 29.03
CA HIS A 61 5.45 26.82 27.65
C HIS A 61 6.60 26.43 26.72
N PHE A 62 6.49 25.31 26.02
CA PHE A 62 7.52 24.89 25.07
C PHE A 62 7.15 25.35 23.65
N HIS A 63 8.14 25.74 22.88
CA HIS A 63 8.03 26.19 21.49
C HIS A 63 9.10 25.49 20.64
N HIS A 64 8.80 25.18 19.38
CA HIS A 64 9.78 24.51 18.50
C HIS A 64 9.87 25.26 17.16
N SER A 65 10.93 26.05 17.01
CA SER A 65 11.15 26.96 15.86
C SER A 65 11.14 26.26 14.50
N ARG A 66 11.50 24.97 14.46
CA ARG A 66 11.54 24.15 13.22
C ARG A 66 10.29 23.29 12.96
N VAL A 67 9.23 23.38 13.77
CA VAL A 67 7.93 22.72 13.46
C VAL A 67 7.03 23.70 12.74
N VAL A 68 7.29 23.91 11.44
CA VAL A 68 6.30 24.55 10.55
C VAL A 68 5.25 23.50 10.17
N ARG A 69 4.06 23.56 10.79
CA ARG A 69 2.90 22.75 10.40
C ARG A 69 1.76 23.63 9.91
N ARG A 70 1.66 23.79 8.58
CA ARG A 70 0.39 23.99 7.88
C ARG A 70 -0.01 22.70 7.13
N SER A 71 -0.29 21.66 7.91
CA SER A 71 -0.99 20.45 7.44
C SER A 71 -1.58 19.71 8.64
N THR A 72 -2.77 19.15 8.46
CA THR A 72 -3.55 18.44 9.50
C THR A 72 -3.20 16.96 9.65
N PHE A 73 -2.26 16.42 8.86
CA PHE A 73 -1.89 15.00 8.89
C PHE A 73 -0.37 14.76 8.94
N ALA A 74 0.01 13.58 9.43
CA ALA A 74 1.40 13.24 9.77
C ALA A 74 2.11 12.41 8.68
N THR A 75 3.28 12.85 8.24
CA THR A 75 4.20 12.12 7.36
C THR A 75 5.10 11.16 8.14
N ARG A 76 5.40 9.99 7.52
CA ARG A 76 6.47 9.07 7.93
C ARG A 76 7.27 8.67 6.68
N GLY A 77 8.58 8.89 6.68
CA GLY A 77 9.50 8.48 5.60
C GLY A 77 10.48 9.59 5.22
N THR A 78 11.69 9.23 4.79
CA THR A 78 12.70 10.16 4.26
C THR A 78 13.11 9.70 2.86
N HIS A 79 13.41 10.66 1.99
CA HIS A 79 13.73 10.46 0.57
C HIS A 79 15.01 9.63 0.34
N SER A 80 15.05 8.92 -0.78
CA SER A 80 16.26 8.26 -1.32
C SER A 80 16.28 8.29 -2.85
N PHE A 81 16.42 9.48 -3.44
CA PHE A 81 16.82 9.65 -4.84
C PHE A 81 18.35 9.66 -4.90
N ILE A 82 18.98 8.53 -5.24
CA ILE A 82 20.37 8.41 -5.76
C ILE A 82 20.68 7.00 -6.32
N HIS A 83 19.66 6.13 -6.52
CA HIS A 83 19.85 4.79 -7.09
C HIS A 83 19.23 4.56 -8.47
N MET A 84 18.77 5.63 -9.14
CA MET A 84 18.21 5.59 -10.51
C MET A 84 18.87 6.63 -11.45
N ASP A 85 20.18 6.87 -11.31
CA ASP A 85 20.95 7.59 -12.33
C ASP A 85 21.02 6.73 -13.61
N PRO A 86 20.64 7.24 -14.80
CA PRO A 86 20.72 6.49 -16.06
C PRO A 86 22.12 5.98 -16.46
N LYS A 87 23.20 6.42 -15.80
CA LYS A 87 24.59 6.03 -16.11
C LYS A 87 25.04 4.67 -15.54
N HIS A 88 24.13 3.77 -15.18
CA HIS A 88 24.48 2.42 -14.68
C HIS A 88 23.92 1.21 -15.45
N CYS A 89 23.37 1.38 -16.66
CA CYS A 89 23.35 0.28 -17.67
C CYS A 89 24.68 0.29 -18.45
N SER A 90 25.82 0.09 -17.77
CA SER A 90 27.16 0.05 -18.38
C SER A 90 27.68 -1.37 -18.59
N ASP A 91 26.87 -2.23 -19.22
CA ASP A 91 27.30 -3.56 -19.65
C ASP A 91 26.77 -3.86 -21.06
N LYS A 92 27.68 -4.04 -22.02
CA LYS A 92 27.36 -4.04 -23.47
C LYS A 92 26.64 -5.30 -23.98
N ASN A 93 26.14 -6.18 -23.10
CA ASN A 93 25.59 -7.49 -23.50
C ASN A 93 24.30 -7.94 -22.79
N SER A 94 23.68 -7.10 -21.96
CA SER A 94 22.34 -7.38 -21.40
C SER A 94 21.34 -6.31 -21.83
N ARG A 95 20.27 -6.71 -22.53
CA ARG A 95 19.17 -5.79 -22.88
C ARG A 95 18.45 -5.36 -21.61
N CYS A 96 18.66 -4.11 -21.16
CA CYS A 96 17.83 -3.46 -20.15
C CYS A 96 16.37 -3.35 -20.70
N ARG A 97 15.56 -4.41 -20.52
CA ARG A 97 14.18 -4.52 -21.02
C ARG A 97 13.20 -3.79 -20.09
N SER A 98 12.36 -2.92 -20.66
CA SER A 98 11.23 -2.32 -19.94
C SER A 98 10.29 -3.38 -19.38
N GLU A 99 9.87 -3.24 -18.13
CA GLU A 99 9.25 -4.34 -17.38
C GLU A 99 7.88 -4.79 -17.92
N MET A 100 7.11 -3.89 -18.55
CA MET A 100 5.83 -4.20 -19.21
C MET A 100 5.90 -4.24 -20.76
N ASN A 101 7.09 -4.12 -21.37
CA ASN A 101 7.30 -4.16 -22.83
C ASN A 101 6.50 -3.13 -23.68
N ILE A 102 6.01 -2.05 -23.08
CA ILE A 102 5.14 -1.04 -23.73
C ILE A 102 5.80 -0.44 -24.99
N LEU A 103 7.09 -0.08 -24.92
CA LEU A 103 7.83 0.49 -26.05
C LEU A 103 7.85 -0.44 -27.29
N ALA A 104 7.85 -1.76 -27.08
CA ALA A 104 7.82 -2.72 -28.19
C ALA A 104 6.43 -2.84 -28.83
N ALA A 105 5.34 -2.56 -28.09
CA ALA A 105 4.01 -2.39 -28.68
C ALA A 105 3.92 -1.08 -29.50
N TRP A 106 4.48 0.02 -29.00
CA TRP A 106 4.58 1.29 -29.74
C TRP A 106 5.42 1.17 -31.02
N GLN A 107 6.56 0.47 -30.98
CA GLN A 107 7.39 0.18 -32.15
C GLN A 107 6.66 -0.67 -33.22
N ARG A 108 5.60 -1.38 -32.84
CA ARG A 108 4.72 -2.13 -33.75
C ARG A 108 3.56 -1.27 -34.30
N GLY A 109 3.47 0.00 -33.90
CA GLY A 109 2.48 0.96 -34.38
C GLY A 109 1.21 1.09 -33.52
N TYR A 110 1.09 0.32 -32.44
CA TYR A 110 -0.07 0.39 -31.54
C TYR A 110 0.13 1.50 -30.50
N THR A 111 -0.80 2.44 -30.42
CA THR A 111 -0.73 3.64 -29.57
C THR A 111 -2.05 4.00 -28.88
N GLY A 112 -3.10 3.17 -29.03
CA GLY A 112 -4.43 3.34 -28.45
C GLY A 112 -5.50 3.89 -29.41
N ARG A 113 -5.19 4.04 -30.70
CA ARG A 113 -6.05 4.80 -31.63
C ARG A 113 -7.44 4.19 -31.75
N ASN A 114 -8.45 5.05 -31.86
CA ASN A 114 -9.87 4.70 -31.95
C ASN A 114 -10.45 3.95 -30.73
N VAL A 115 -9.66 3.71 -29.67
CA VAL A 115 -10.13 3.17 -28.40
C VAL A 115 -10.53 4.32 -27.47
N VAL A 116 -11.53 4.06 -26.64
CA VAL A 116 -12.03 4.97 -25.60
C VAL A 116 -11.88 4.25 -24.25
N VAL A 117 -11.27 4.93 -23.29
CA VAL A 117 -11.12 4.45 -21.90
C VAL A 117 -11.82 5.45 -20.99
N THR A 118 -12.50 4.96 -19.96
CA THR A 118 -13.13 5.82 -18.95
C THR A 118 -12.62 5.47 -17.56
N ILE A 119 -12.18 6.49 -16.84
CA ILE A 119 -11.77 6.41 -15.43
C ILE A 119 -13.01 6.62 -14.55
N LEU A 120 -13.32 5.69 -13.64
CA LEU A 120 -14.46 5.81 -12.72
C LEU A 120 -13.95 6.09 -11.32
N ASP A 121 -13.95 7.37 -10.92
CA ASP A 121 -13.16 7.84 -9.78
C ASP A 121 -13.68 9.20 -9.25
N ASP A 122 -12.81 10.02 -8.66
CA ASP A 122 -13.10 11.36 -8.14
C ASP A 122 -13.21 12.49 -9.21
N GLY A 123 -13.15 12.12 -10.49
CA GLY A 123 -13.27 13.01 -11.65
C GLY A 123 -12.00 13.09 -12.51
N ILE A 124 -12.05 13.85 -13.60
CA ILE A 124 -10.92 14.08 -14.52
C ILE A 124 -10.79 15.56 -14.86
N GLU A 125 -9.61 16.14 -14.65
CA GLU A 125 -9.30 17.52 -15.04
C GLU A 125 -9.21 17.63 -16.56
N ARG A 126 -10.36 17.78 -17.23
CA ARG A 126 -10.50 17.76 -18.69
C ARG A 126 -9.71 18.83 -19.43
N ASN A 127 -9.32 19.90 -18.74
CA ASN A 127 -8.50 21.00 -19.26
C ASN A 127 -7.01 20.89 -18.86
N HIS A 128 -6.57 19.78 -18.27
CA HIS A 128 -5.15 19.51 -18.03
C HIS A 128 -4.40 19.51 -19.39
N PRO A 129 -3.27 20.23 -19.54
CA PRO A 129 -2.59 20.38 -20.84
C PRO A 129 -2.20 19.04 -21.48
N ASP A 130 -1.89 18.06 -20.64
CA ASP A 130 -1.50 16.71 -21.04
C ASP A 130 -2.67 15.73 -21.23
N LEU A 131 -3.93 16.15 -20.99
CA LEU A 131 -5.13 15.33 -21.22
C LEU A 131 -6.09 15.94 -22.24
N ALA A 132 -6.12 17.27 -22.37
CA ALA A 132 -7.16 18.01 -23.10
C ALA A 132 -7.31 17.62 -24.58
N GLN A 133 -6.22 17.20 -25.25
CA GLN A 133 -6.28 16.72 -26.64
C GLN A 133 -6.96 15.34 -26.76
N ASN A 134 -6.80 14.48 -25.77
CA ASN A 134 -7.34 13.12 -25.74
C ASN A 134 -8.70 13.02 -25.03
N TYR A 135 -9.13 14.08 -24.36
CA TYR A 135 -10.39 14.11 -23.61
C TYR A 135 -11.62 13.84 -24.50
N ASP A 136 -12.49 12.91 -24.07
CA ASP A 136 -13.75 12.60 -24.74
C ASP A 136 -14.94 12.86 -23.80
N GLN A 137 -15.75 13.86 -24.17
CA GLN A 137 -16.95 14.25 -23.45
C GLN A 137 -18.04 13.16 -23.50
N LEU A 138 -18.11 12.36 -24.57
CA LEU A 138 -19.09 11.25 -24.66
C LEU A 138 -18.71 10.07 -23.76
N ALA A 139 -17.47 10.06 -23.27
CA ALA A 139 -16.94 9.07 -22.34
C ALA A 139 -16.98 9.53 -20.87
N SER A 140 -17.66 10.65 -20.59
CA SER A 140 -17.56 11.40 -19.33
C SER A 140 -18.90 11.84 -18.76
N TYR A 141 -19.03 11.83 -17.41
CA TYR A 141 -20.25 12.24 -16.69
C TYR A 141 -20.00 12.48 -15.19
N ASP A 142 -20.48 13.58 -14.59
CA ASP A 142 -20.49 13.73 -13.12
C ASP A 142 -21.80 13.18 -12.55
N VAL A 143 -21.72 12.04 -11.85
CA VAL A 143 -22.87 11.41 -11.17
C VAL A 143 -23.19 12.12 -9.85
N ASN A 144 -22.21 12.77 -9.23
CA ASN A 144 -22.40 13.55 -8.00
C ASN A 144 -23.01 14.94 -8.27
N GLY A 145 -22.67 15.55 -9.43
CA GLY A 145 -23.24 16.80 -9.95
C GLY A 145 -24.53 16.61 -10.76
N ASN A 146 -24.69 15.42 -11.36
CA ASN A 146 -25.74 15.08 -12.34
C ASN A 146 -25.65 15.95 -13.62
N ASP A 147 -24.44 16.03 -14.19
CA ASP A 147 -24.13 16.78 -15.40
C ASP A 147 -22.99 16.12 -16.21
N TYR A 148 -22.59 16.73 -17.33
CA TYR A 148 -21.60 16.18 -18.27
C TYR A 148 -20.16 16.72 -18.04
N ASP A 149 -19.89 17.43 -16.95
CA ASP A 149 -18.58 17.99 -16.63
C ASP A 149 -17.92 17.23 -15.47
N PRO A 150 -17.08 16.21 -15.74
CA PRO A 150 -16.45 15.39 -14.71
C PRO A 150 -15.29 16.11 -13.99
N THR A 151 -15.17 17.43 -14.12
CA THR A 151 -14.05 18.20 -13.54
C THR A 151 -14.06 18.06 -12.01
N PRO A 152 -12.95 17.62 -11.38
CA PRO A 152 -12.90 17.42 -9.95
C PRO A 152 -13.15 18.70 -9.17
N ARG A 153 -13.79 18.58 -8.01
CA ARG A 153 -14.00 19.72 -7.12
C ARG A 153 -12.68 20.09 -6.44
N TYR A 154 -12.16 21.27 -6.78
CA TYR A 154 -10.94 21.82 -6.18
C TYR A 154 -11.19 22.25 -4.73
N ASP A 155 -10.73 21.45 -3.77
CA ASP A 155 -10.67 21.78 -2.35
C ASP A 155 -9.24 22.12 -1.90
N PHE A 156 -9.07 22.57 -0.65
CA PHE A 156 -7.76 22.91 -0.09
C PHE A 156 -6.89 21.68 0.22
N SER A 157 -7.48 20.50 0.34
CA SER A 157 -6.78 19.23 0.59
C SER A 157 -6.32 18.52 -0.69
N ASN A 158 -6.85 18.90 -1.86
CA ASN A 158 -6.73 18.18 -3.13
C ASN A 158 -7.06 16.69 -2.93
N GLU A 159 -8.23 16.41 -2.38
CA GLU A 159 -8.71 15.03 -2.21
C GLU A 159 -9.12 14.42 -3.56
N ASN A 160 -9.80 15.20 -4.41
CA ASN A 160 -10.30 14.79 -5.72
C ASN A 160 -9.22 14.88 -6.83
N LYS A 161 -8.11 14.16 -6.70
CA LYS A 161 -6.98 14.17 -7.65
C LYS A 161 -6.67 12.81 -8.28
N HIS A 162 -7.31 11.76 -7.80
CA HIS A 162 -6.95 10.38 -8.07
C HIS A 162 -7.34 9.96 -9.50
N GLY A 163 -8.54 10.30 -9.96
CA GLY A 163 -8.98 10.04 -11.34
C GLY A 163 -8.15 10.79 -12.39
N THR A 164 -7.73 12.02 -12.10
CA THR A 164 -6.83 12.79 -12.98
C THR A 164 -5.43 12.15 -13.08
N ARG A 165 -4.93 11.53 -12.00
CA ARG A 165 -3.67 10.78 -12.00
C ARG A 165 -3.79 9.47 -12.80
N CYS A 166 -4.86 8.72 -12.60
CA CYS A 166 -5.16 7.51 -13.36
C CYS A 166 -5.32 7.79 -14.87
N ALA A 167 -5.93 8.91 -15.24
CA ALA A 167 -6.12 9.32 -16.63
C ALA A 167 -4.79 9.53 -17.39
N GLY A 168 -3.80 10.17 -16.75
CA GLY A 168 -2.48 10.40 -17.34
C GLY A 168 -1.74 9.10 -17.67
N GLU A 169 -1.79 8.12 -16.77
CA GLU A 169 -1.11 6.82 -16.98
C GLU A 169 -1.69 6.05 -18.18
N VAL A 170 -2.99 6.20 -18.44
CA VAL A 170 -3.62 5.65 -19.66
C VAL A 170 -3.24 6.47 -20.89
N ALA A 171 -3.50 7.78 -20.89
CA ALA A 171 -3.67 8.56 -22.11
C ALA A 171 -3.11 9.99 -22.05
N ALA A 172 -2.10 10.26 -21.21
CA ALA A 172 -1.29 11.48 -21.34
C ALA A 172 -0.69 11.60 -22.76
N VAL A 173 -0.63 12.83 -23.28
CA VAL A 173 -0.37 13.12 -24.69
C VAL A 173 1.13 13.08 -24.99
N ALA A 174 1.54 12.23 -25.93
CA ALA A 174 2.95 12.15 -26.32
C ALA A 174 3.46 13.42 -27.03
N ASN A 175 4.76 13.72 -26.85
CA ASN A 175 5.53 14.72 -27.61
C ASN A 175 5.03 16.18 -27.49
N ASN A 176 4.32 16.53 -26.43
CA ASN A 176 3.82 17.88 -26.15
C ASN A 176 4.74 18.71 -25.20
N SER A 177 5.85 18.15 -24.72
CA SER A 177 6.74 18.72 -23.69
C SER A 177 6.08 18.98 -22.32
N HIS A 178 4.92 18.38 -22.03
CA HIS A 178 4.29 18.37 -20.72
C HIS A 178 4.44 16.99 -20.07
N CYS A 179 4.56 16.97 -18.74
CA CYS A 179 4.45 15.78 -17.89
C CYS A 179 5.12 14.49 -18.40
N ILE A 180 4.33 13.61 -19.03
CA ILE A 180 4.64 12.21 -19.26
C ILE A 180 4.05 11.75 -20.60
N VAL A 181 3.97 10.44 -20.82
CA VAL A 181 3.27 9.83 -21.94
C VAL A 181 2.44 8.67 -21.43
N GLY A 182 1.15 8.63 -21.79
CA GLY A 182 0.25 7.55 -21.42
C GLY A 182 0.59 6.27 -22.19
N ILE A 183 0.30 5.11 -21.60
CA ILE A 183 0.56 3.81 -22.27
C ILE A 183 -0.17 3.72 -23.62
N ALA A 184 -1.36 4.31 -23.70
CA ALA A 184 -2.19 4.46 -24.89
C ALA A 184 -2.39 5.95 -25.21
N TYR A 185 -1.30 6.68 -25.44
CA TYR A 185 -1.28 8.14 -25.65
C TYR A 185 -2.07 8.69 -26.86
N ASN A 186 -2.63 7.85 -27.74
CA ASN A 186 -3.58 8.22 -28.79
C ASN A 186 -4.99 7.61 -28.55
N ALA A 187 -5.25 7.00 -27.40
CA ALA A 187 -6.59 6.65 -26.96
C ALA A 187 -7.33 7.90 -26.48
N ARG A 188 -8.65 7.86 -26.61
CA ARG A 188 -9.53 8.85 -26.01
C ARG A 188 -9.82 8.52 -24.55
N ILE A 189 -9.82 9.53 -23.69
CA ILE A 189 -9.95 9.38 -22.24
C ILE A 189 -11.14 10.17 -21.71
N GLY A 190 -12.02 9.50 -20.97
CA GLY A 190 -13.11 10.12 -20.24
C GLY A 190 -13.00 9.85 -18.74
N GLY A 191 -13.84 10.53 -17.97
CA GLY A 191 -13.95 10.31 -16.54
C GLY A 191 -15.38 10.37 -16.06
N MET A 192 -15.77 9.49 -15.15
CA MET A 192 -16.98 9.65 -14.36
C MET A 192 -16.63 9.98 -12.92
N CYS A 193 -17.25 11.03 -12.40
CA CYS A 193 -17.11 11.44 -11.02
C CYS A 193 -18.18 10.74 -10.17
N GLU A 194 -17.78 9.77 -9.34
CA GLU A 194 -18.67 9.00 -8.44
C GLU A 194 -18.07 8.97 -7.03
N SER A 195 -18.85 9.35 -6.02
CA SER A 195 -18.46 9.09 -4.63
C SER A 195 -18.59 7.60 -4.30
N VAL A 196 -17.56 7.05 -3.65
CA VAL A 196 -17.36 5.60 -3.38
C VAL A 196 -18.53 4.90 -2.66
N TYR A 197 -19.47 5.64 -2.07
CA TYR A 197 -20.60 5.13 -1.30
C TYR A 197 -21.85 4.74 -2.12
N SER A 198 -22.00 5.20 -3.37
CA SER A 198 -23.26 5.06 -4.12
C SER A 198 -23.51 3.67 -4.76
N LEU A 199 -22.50 2.81 -4.77
CA LEU A 199 -22.43 1.61 -5.60
C LEU A 199 -23.06 0.33 -4.99
N LEU A 200 -23.66 0.44 -3.81
CA LEU A 200 -24.52 -0.58 -3.23
C LEU A 200 -26.02 -0.34 -3.53
N THR A 201 -26.36 0.76 -4.19
CA THR A 201 -27.74 1.09 -4.58
C THR A 201 -27.87 1.18 -6.10
N LEU A 202 -28.33 0.08 -6.70
CA LEU A 202 -28.55 -0.10 -8.14
C LEU A 202 -29.61 0.78 -8.85
N PRO A 203 -30.60 1.46 -8.23
CA PRO A 203 -31.72 2.00 -9.00
C PRO A 203 -31.44 3.31 -9.78
N ARG A 204 -30.25 3.91 -9.68
CA ARG A 204 -29.91 5.16 -10.41
C ARG A 204 -29.19 4.97 -11.76
N TYR A 205 -28.90 3.74 -12.18
CA TYR A 205 -28.26 3.51 -13.49
C TYR A 205 -29.25 3.57 -14.67
N HIS A 206 -30.56 3.65 -14.45
CA HIS A 206 -31.56 3.65 -15.52
C HIS A 206 -31.73 4.98 -16.27
N ASP A 207 -31.22 6.10 -15.73
CA ASP A 207 -31.37 7.45 -16.32
C ASP A 207 -30.14 7.89 -17.17
N MET A 208 -29.10 7.06 -17.29
CA MET A 208 -27.92 7.40 -18.09
C MET A 208 -28.20 7.35 -19.61
N PRO A 209 -27.79 8.36 -20.40
CA PRO A 209 -27.96 8.36 -21.86
C PRO A 209 -27.40 7.10 -22.54
N SER A 210 -28.16 6.54 -23.48
CA SER A 210 -27.81 5.30 -24.21
C SER A 210 -26.48 5.35 -24.96
N ALA A 211 -25.96 6.54 -25.27
CA ALA A 211 -24.63 6.74 -25.85
C ALA A 211 -23.48 6.23 -24.96
N ILE A 212 -23.67 6.18 -23.63
CA ILE A 212 -22.66 5.81 -22.62
C ILE A 212 -22.53 4.28 -22.45
N TRP A 213 -23.30 3.47 -23.19
CA TRP A 213 -23.36 2.00 -22.99
C TRP A 213 -22.55 1.19 -24.02
N GLY A 214 -21.81 1.85 -24.93
CA GLY A 214 -21.35 1.23 -26.18
C GLY A 214 -19.85 0.91 -26.38
N ARG A 215 -18.90 1.56 -25.71
CA ARG A 215 -17.46 1.53 -26.12
C ARG A 215 -16.45 1.79 -24.97
N PHE A 216 -16.31 0.89 -23.99
CA PHE A 216 -15.55 1.21 -22.76
C PHE A 216 -14.59 0.12 -22.26
N VAL A 217 -13.35 0.52 -21.98
CA VAL A 217 -12.45 -0.13 -21.01
C VAL A 217 -12.58 0.60 -19.68
N GLN A 218 -12.75 -0.13 -18.57
CA GLN A 218 -13.12 0.42 -17.27
C GLN A 218 -12.11 0.04 -16.17
N ALA A 219 -11.43 1.04 -15.61
CA ALA A 219 -10.56 0.82 -14.45
C ALA A 219 -11.39 0.94 -13.14
N ARG A 220 -11.86 -0.17 -12.58
CA ARG A 220 -12.59 -0.19 -11.28
C ARG A 220 -12.68 -1.59 -10.64
N SER A 221 -12.88 -1.65 -9.31
CA SER A 221 -13.28 -2.86 -8.58
C SER A 221 -14.82 -2.97 -8.41
N CYS A 222 -15.42 -4.04 -8.95
CA CYS A 222 -16.83 -4.52 -8.84
C CYS A 222 -17.99 -3.50 -8.98
N ALA A 223 -19.13 -3.78 -9.62
CA ALA A 223 -19.81 -5.06 -9.77
C ALA A 223 -20.55 -5.17 -11.13
N GLU A 224 -21.38 -6.19 -11.27
CA GLU A 224 -21.78 -6.82 -12.54
C GLU A 224 -22.72 -6.03 -13.47
N ARG A 225 -22.71 -6.44 -14.75
CA ARG A 225 -23.60 -6.09 -15.88
C ARG A 225 -23.30 -4.80 -16.66
N CYS A 226 -22.32 -4.87 -17.55
CA CYS A 226 -22.45 -4.61 -19.02
C CYS A 226 -21.30 -5.36 -19.74
N LYS A 227 -21.09 -5.05 -21.03
CA LYS A 227 -19.84 -5.31 -21.78
C LYS A 227 -18.67 -4.45 -21.24
N PHE A 228 -18.36 -4.60 -19.95
CA PHE A 228 -17.31 -3.85 -19.27
C PHE A 228 -16.07 -4.73 -19.05
N PHE A 229 -14.90 -4.23 -19.42
CA PHE A 229 -13.64 -4.79 -18.92
C PHE A 229 -13.41 -4.27 -17.49
N PHE A 230 -13.65 -5.08 -16.47
CA PHE A 230 -13.25 -4.75 -15.09
C PHE A 230 -11.84 -5.26 -14.80
N ILE A 231 -10.91 -4.34 -14.50
CA ILE A 231 -9.57 -4.69 -14.03
C ILE A 231 -9.57 -4.62 -12.50
N VAL A 232 -9.84 -5.76 -11.86
CA VAL A 232 -9.68 -5.89 -10.40
C VAL A 232 -8.19 -6.06 -10.08
N LEU A 233 -7.57 -5.00 -9.58
CA LEU A 233 -6.36 -5.11 -8.76
C LEU A 233 -6.73 -4.84 -7.31
N ALA A 234 -6.18 -5.64 -6.40
CA ALA A 234 -6.74 -5.85 -5.07
C ALA A 234 -6.85 -4.54 -4.24
N GLY A 235 -8.08 -4.06 -4.08
CA GLY A 235 -8.46 -2.96 -3.17
C GLY A 235 -8.82 -3.45 -1.77
N GLY A 236 -8.11 -4.45 -1.24
CA GLY A 236 -8.35 -5.00 0.09
C GLY A 236 -7.62 -4.20 1.16
N ARG A 237 -8.33 -3.44 2.00
CA ARG A 237 -7.73 -2.64 3.10
C ARG A 237 -7.07 -3.48 4.21
N THR A 238 -7.12 -4.81 4.12
CA THR A 238 -6.60 -5.77 5.11
C THR A 238 -5.60 -6.76 4.56
N ASP A 239 -5.52 -6.96 3.24
CA ASP A 239 -4.62 -7.92 2.62
C ASP A 239 -3.45 -7.16 1.97
N LYS A 240 -2.24 -7.49 2.39
CA LYS A 240 -1.01 -6.84 1.89
C LYS A 240 -0.85 -7.15 0.41
N CYS A 241 -1.31 -6.26 -0.47
CA CYS A 241 -0.94 -6.34 -1.88
C CYS A 241 0.57 -6.10 -1.97
N ILE A 242 1.34 -7.15 -2.30
CA ILE A 242 2.80 -7.12 -2.20
C ILE A 242 3.47 -6.28 -3.31
N LEU A 243 2.71 -5.81 -4.31
CA LEU A 243 3.13 -4.65 -5.10
C LEU A 243 3.47 -3.44 -4.19
N CYS A 244 2.70 -3.15 -3.14
CA CYS A 244 3.05 -2.09 -2.18
C CYS A 244 4.23 -2.44 -1.24
N SER A 245 4.69 -3.70 -1.20
CA SER A 245 5.84 -4.10 -0.38
C SER A 245 7.16 -3.94 -1.13
N ASP A 246 7.19 -4.36 -2.40
CA ASP A 246 8.40 -4.30 -3.24
C ASP A 246 8.49 -3.00 -4.07
N LEU A 247 7.38 -2.28 -4.29
CA LEU A 247 7.39 -0.90 -4.84
C LEU A 247 7.43 0.18 -3.75
N ALA A 248 7.91 -0.13 -2.55
CA ALA A 248 8.06 0.83 -1.44
C ALA A 248 9.10 1.97 -1.71
N GLY A 249 9.63 2.06 -2.93
CA GLY A 249 10.45 3.17 -3.44
C GLY A 249 10.10 3.60 -4.88
N PHE A 250 9.00 3.11 -5.48
CA PHE A 250 8.56 3.52 -6.81
C PHE A 250 7.32 4.40 -6.71
N LEU A 251 7.47 5.65 -7.15
CA LEU A 251 6.40 6.62 -7.31
C LEU A 251 6.10 6.69 -8.80
N SER A 252 4.84 6.48 -9.19
CA SER A 252 4.46 6.67 -10.59
C SER A 252 4.46 8.16 -10.92
N VAL A 253 5.03 8.50 -12.09
CA VAL A 253 5.01 9.85 -12.63
C VAL A 253 3.78 9.99 -13.51
N THR A 254 2.90 10.93 -13.20
CA THR A 254 1.66 11.16 -13.96
C THR A 254 1.14 12.60 -13.78
N THR A 255 0.08 12.93 -14.51
CA THR A 255 -0.68 14.18 -14.40
C THR A 255 -1.30 14.34 -13.02
N ASP A 256 -1.42 15.57 -12.53
CA ASP A 256 -1.96 15.86 -11.20
C ASP A 256 -2.85 17.11 -11.24
N LEU A 257 -3.76 17.19 -10.27
CA LEU A 257 -4.75 18.27 -10.19
C LEU A 257 -4.08 19.65 -10.16
N ARG A 258 -4.74 20.63 -10.80
CA ARG A 258 -4.29 22.01 -11.04
C ARG A 258 -3.19 22.13 -12.10
N GLN A 259 -3.28 21.34 -13.16
CA GLN A 259 -2.37 21.34 -14.31
C GLN A 259 -0.91 21.04 -13.93
N ARG A 260 -0.72 20.08 -13.03
CA ARG A 260 0.58 19.75 -12.42
C ARG A 260 1.05 18.35 -12.81
N CYS A 261 2.30 18.07 -12.45
CA CYS A 261 2.87 16.73 -12.51
C CYS A 261 3.13 16.23 -11.10
N THR A 262 2.96 14.92 -10.90
CA THR A 262 3.30 14.26 -9.64
C THR A 262 4.22 13.08 -9.92
N GLU A 263 5.41 13.12 -9.35
CA GLU A 263 6.28 11.95 -9.15
C GLU A 263 5.88 11.26 -7.83
N GLY A 264 4.58 11.00 -7.66
CA GLY A 264 4.00 10.87 -6.33
C GLY A 264 2.71 10.06 -6.25
N HIS A 265 2.35 9.33 -7.29
CA HIS A 265 1.20 8.42 -7.26
C HIS A 265 1.65 7.03 -6.80
N THR A 266 0.88 6.40 -5.90
CA THR A 266 1.22 5.16 -5.20
C THR A 266 -0.04 4.32 -4.92
N GLY A 267 0.15 3.04 -4.64
CA GLY A 267 -0.93 2.08 -4.34
C GLY A 267 -1.31 1.24 -5.56
N THR A 268 -2.20 0.27 -5.35
CA THR A 268 -2.72 -0.60 -6.42
C THR A 268 -3.52 0.15 -7.48
N SER A 269 -3.97 1.36 -7.16
CA SER A 269 -4.60 2.30 -8.09
C SER A 269 -3.72 2.73 -9.26
N VAL A 270 -2.39 2.66 -9.15
CA VAL A 270 -1.45 2.88 -10.28
C VAL A 270 -1.56 1.74 -11.29
N SER A 271 -1.57 0.50 -10.79
CA SER A 271 -1.42 -0.66 -11.66
C SER A 271 -2.66 -0.93 -12.53
N ALA A 272 -3.85 -0.47 -12.13
CA ALA A 272 -5.09 -0.69 -12.87
C ALA A 272 -5.21 0.14 -14.17
N PRO A 273 -5.01 1.47 -14.17
CA PRO A 273 -4.92 2.28 -15.40
C PRO A 273 -3.75 1.83 -16.27
N MET A 274 -2.61 1.40 -15.71
CA MET A 274 -1.53 0.84 -16.53
C MET A 274 -1.98 -0.38 -17.36
N VAL A 275 -2.70 -1.34 -16.76
CA VAL A 275 -3.26 -2.48 -17.49
C VAL A 275 -4.40 -2.05 -18.43
N ALA A 276 -5.19 -1.04 -18.09
CA ALA A 276 -6.20 -0.47 -18.99
C ALA A 276 -5.60 0.12 -20.27
N GLY A 277 -4.47 0.83 -20.15
CA GLY A 277 -3.68 1.31 -21.28
C GLY A 277 -3.19 0.16 -22.17
N VAL A 278 -2.66 -0.93 -21.59
CA VAL A 278 -2.24 -2.10 -22.38
C VAL A 278 -3.42 -2.78 -23.09
N ILE A 279 -4.57 -2.89 -22.42
CA ILE A 279 -5.80 -3.42 -23.05
C ILE A 279 -6.26 -2.52 -24.21
N ALA A 280 -6.10 -1.20 -24.09
CA ALA A 280 -6.40 -0.29 -25.21
C ALA A 280 -5.47 -0.52 -26.42
N LEU A 281 -4.18 -0.82 -26.21
CA LEU A 281 -3.29 -1.24 -27.31
C LEU A 281 -3.75 -2.56 -27.95
N ALA A 282 -4.25 -3.52 -27.15
CA ALA A 282 -4.75 -4.80 -27.65
C ALA A 282 -6.07 -4.66 -28.43
N LEU A 283 -6.95 -3.75 -28.02
CA LEU A 283 -8.21 -3.42 -28.72
C LEU A 283 -7.98 -2.67 -30.03
N GLU A 284 -6.95 -1.84 -30.12
CA GLU A 284 -6.50 -1.28 -31.41
C GLU A 284 -5.97 -2.39 -32.34
N ALA A 285 -5.25 -3.37 -31.79
CA ALA A 285 -4.73 -4.51 -32.56
C ALA A 285 -5.83 -5.47 -33.06
N ASN A 286 -6.91 -5.65 -32.30
CA ASN A 286 -8.09 -6.40 -32.70
C ASN A 286 -9.36 -5.89 -31.97
N PRO A 287 -10.24 -5.12 -32.63
CA PRO A 287 -11.44 -4.55 -32.01
C PRO A 287 -12.59 -5.57 -31.83
N LEU A 288 -12.40 -6.83 -32.26
CA LEU A 288 -13.43 -7.89 -32.15
C LEU A 288 -13.31 -8.73 -30.88
N ILE A 289 -12.23 -8.57 -30.09
CA ILE A 289 -12.03 -9.32 -28.84
C ILE A 289 -13.08 -8.94 -27.79
N THR A 290 -13.69 -9.94 -27.15
CA THR A 290 -14.66 -9.76 -26.07
C THR A 290 -14.00 -9.55 -24.71
N TRP A 291 -14.83 -9.27 -23.69
CA TRP A 291 -14.38 -9.16 -22.30
C TRP A 291 -13.70 -10.43 -21.78
N ARG A 292 -14.17 -11.63 -22.19
CA ARG A 292 -13.53 -12.92 -21.88
C ARG A 292 -12.22 -13.09 -22.63
N ASP A 293 -12.19 -12.73 -23.91
CA ASP A 293 -10.98 -12.84 -24.74
C ASP A 293 -9.80 -12.07 -24.15
N VAL A 294 -10.03 -10.87 -23.61
CA VAL A 294 -8.98 -10.09 -22.91
C VAL A 294 -8.48 -10.80 -21.65
N GLN A 295 -9.36 -11.45 -20.88
CA GLN A 295 -8.92 -12.23 -19.72
C GLN A 295 -8.10 -13.45 -20.15
N HIS A 296 -8.52 -14.19 -21.18
CA HIS A 296 -7.74 -15.27 -21.77
C HIS A 296 -6.39 -14.80 -22.32
N LEU A 297 -6.34 -13.63 -22.98
CA LEU A 297 -5.10 -13.00 -23.45
C LEU A 297 -4.17 -12.71 -22.25
N LEU A 298 -4.67 -12.06 -21.20
CA LEU A 298 -3.89 -11.78 -19.98
C LEU A 298 -3.35 -13.08 -19.33
N VAL A 299 -4.17 -14.13 -19.21
CA VAL A 299 -3.75 -15.45 -18.70
C VAL A 299 -2.63 -16.06 -19.56
N LYS A 300 -2.70 -15.88 -20.88
CA LYS A 300 -1.76 -16.48 -21.86
C LYS A 300 -0.47 -15.69 -22.03
N THR A 301 -0.50 -14.37 -21.90
CA THR A 301 0.64 -13.48 -22.20
C THR A 301 1.33 -12.90 -20.97
N SER A 302 0.76 -13.04 -19.77
CA SER A 302 1.43 -12.60 -18.53
C SER A 302 2.65 -13.46 -18.20
N ARG A 303 3.64 -12.86 -17.54
CA ARG A 303 4.94 -13.47 -17.26
C ARG A 303 5.34 -13.32 -15.80
N GLN A 304 5.87 -14.39 -15.19
CA GLN A 304 6.45 -14.32 -13.84
C GLN A 304 7.57 -13.26 -13.75
N ALA A 305 8.37 -13.08 -14.81
CA ALA A 305 9.47 -12.13 -14.88
C ALA A 305 10.37 -12.17 -13.63
N HIS A 306 10.59 -11.04 -12.97
CA HIS A 306 11.38 -10.91 -11.73
C HIS A 306 10.54 -11.04 -10.45
N LEU A 307 9.23 -11.30 -10.53
CA LEU A 307 8.29 -11.27 -9.41
C LEU A 307 8.53 -12.43 -8.43
N LYS A 308 8.85 -12.10 -7.17
CA LYS A 308 9.21 -13.07 -6.13
C LYS A 308 8.04 -13.29 -5.17
N ALA A 309 7.45 -14.46 -5.20
CA ALA A 309 6.51 -14.94 -4.18
C ALA A 309 6.84 -16.37 -3.78
N SER A 310 6.54 -16.73 -2.53
CA SER A 310 6.67 -18.10 -2.02
C SER A 310 5.50 -19.02 -2.40
N ASP A 311 4.42 -18.46 -2.94
CA ASP A 311 3.19 -19.19 -3.25
C ASP A 311 3.01 -19.50 -4.75
N TRP A 312 3.99 -19.15 -5.59
CA TRP A 312 4.02 -19.48 -7.02
C TRP A 312 3.86 -21.00 -7.22
N LYS A 313 2.80 -21.38 -7.95
CA LYS A 313 2.49 -22.76 -8.32
C LYS A 313 2.16 -22.83 -9.80
N THR A 314 2.33 -24.00 -10.40
CA THR A 314 1.81 -24.28 -11.74
C THR A 314 0.49 -25.02 -11.59
N ASN A 315 -0.57 -24.52 -12.21
CA ASN A 315 -1.87 -25.19 -12.25
C ASN A 315 -1.85 -26.38 -13.24
N ALA A 316 -2.88 -27.21 -13.26
CA ALA A 316 -2.88 -28.41 -14.10
C ALA A 316 -2.98 -28.12 -15.62
N ALA A 317 -3.34 -26.90 -16.01
CA ALA A 317 -3.29 -26.42 -17.39
C ALA A 317 -1.92 -25.84 -17.80
N GLY A 318 -0.92 -25.88 -16.90
CA GLY A 318 0.45 -25.40 -17.15
C GLY A 318 0.66 -23.90 -16.89
N HIS A 319 -0.35 -23.18 -16.42
CA HIS A 319 -0.22 -21.75 -16.09
C HIS A 319 0.42 -21.57 -14.70
N LYS A 320 1.39 -20.66 -14.60
CA LYS A 320 1.95 -20.23 -13.32
C LYS A 320 1.00 -19.22 -12.66
N VAL A 321 0.66 -19.47 -11.39
CA VAL A 321 -0.28 -18.67 -10.60
C VAL A 321 0.27 -18.37 -9.20
N SER A 322 -0.06 -17.18 -8.69
CA SER A 322 0.22 -16.71 -7.33
C SER A 322 -0.98 -15.87 -6.85
N HIS A 323 -1.35 -15.97 -5.58
CA HIS A 323 -2.43 -15.15 -4.99
C HIS A 323 -2.01 -13.67 -4.86
N LEU A 324 -0.70 -13.38 -4.97
CA LEU A 324 -0.16 -12.02 -4.91
C LEU A 324 -0.05 -11.35 -6.29
N TYR A 325 0.17 -12.14 -7.35
CA TYR A 325 0.49 -11.63 -8.68
C TYR A 325 -0.40 -12.19 -9.81
N GLY A 326 -1.40 -13.02 -9.50
CA GLY A 326 -2.20 -13.73 -10.50
C GLY A 326 -1.32 -14.57 -11.42
N PHE A 327 -1.44 -14.35 -12.72
CA PHE A 327 -0.62 -14.99 -13.76
C PHE A 327 0.74 -14.28 -14.02
N GLY A 328 1.01 -13.18 -13.31
CA GLY A 328 2.26 -12.42 -13.38
C GLY A 328 2.12 -11.04 -14.01
N LEU A 329 3.26 -10.48 -14.42
CA LEU A 329 3.37 -9.15 -15.00
C LEU A 329 2.82 -9.14 -16.43
N VAL A 330 2.02 -8.13 -16.76
CA VAL A 330 1.44 -7.94 -18.08
C VAL A 330 2.52 -7.51 -19.08
N ASP A 331 2.56 -8.18 -20.24
CA ASP A 331 3.50 -7.93 -21.34
C ASP A 331 2.74 -7.34 -22.54
N ALA A 332 2.89 -6.03 -22.76
CA ALA A 332 2.13 -5.31 -23.78
C ALA A 332 2.43 -5.78 -25.20
N GLU A 333 3.69 -6.10 -25.51
CA GLU A 333 4.06 -6.63 -26.82
C GLU A 333 3.44 -7.99 -27.06
N ALA A 334 3.55 -8.91 -26.10
CA ALA A 334 2.96 -10.24 -26.22
C ALA A 334 1.44 -10.15 -26.38
N MET A 335 0.78 -9.26 -25.62
CA MET A 335 -0.67 -9.08 -25.68
C MET A 335 -1.16 -8.56 -27.04
N VAL A 336 -0.53 -7.53 -27.63
CA VAL A 336 -0.95 -7.02 -28.97
C VAL A 336 -0.64 -8.02 -30.09
N VAL A 337 0.48 -8.76 -29.99
CA VAL A 337 0.86 -9.80 -30.97
C VAL A 337 -0.11 -10.98 -30.91
N GLU A 338 -0.55 -11.38 -29.73
CA GLU A 338 -1.52 -12.46 -29.55
C GLU A 338 -2.94 -12.02 -29.94
N ALA A 339 -3.36 -10.80 -29.58
CA ALA A 339 -4.66 -10.23 -29.93
C ALA A 339 -4.90 -10.18 -31.46
N LYS A 340 -3.88 -9.82 -32.25
CA LYS A 340 -3.99 -9.71 -33.73
C LYS A 340 -4.36 -11.02 -34.42
N LYS A 341 -3.99 -12.17 -33.86
CA LYS A 341 -4.32 -13.52 -34.36
C LYS A 341 -5.36 -14.24 -33.51
N TRP A 342 -5.96 -13.53 -32.55
CA TRP A 342 -6.93 -14.10 -31.63
C TRP A 342 -8.22 -14.49 -32.35
N ARG A 343 -8.79 -15.61 -31.95
CA ARG A 343 -10.15 -16.04 -32.32
C ARG A 343 -10.98 -16.04 -31.05
N ASN A 344 -12.15 -15.43 -31.11
CA ASN A 344 -13.04 -15.30 -29.96
C ASN A 344 -13.33 -16.66 -29.35
N VAL A 345 -13.23 -16.77 -28.02
CA VAL A 345 -13.47 -18.02 -27.31
C VAL A 345 -14.93 -18.50 -27.46
N PRO A 346 -15.21 -19.81 -27.35
CA PRO A 346 -16.57 -20.36 -27.44
C PRO A 346 -17.55 -19.69 -26.45
N PRO A 347 -18.88 -19.84 -26.64
CA PRO A 347 -19.88 -19.35 -25.71
C PRO A 347 -19.61 -19.76 -24.25
N GLN A 348 -19.92 -18.87 -23.31
CA GLN A 348 -19.74 -19.17 -21.89
C GLN A 348 -20.93 -20.00 -21.39
N HIS A 349 -20.64 -21.16 -20.82
CA HIS A 349 -21.60 -21.98 -20.09
C HIS A 349 -21.38 -21.81 -18.59
N THR A 350 -22.43 -22.04 -17.80
CA THR A 350 -22.38 -21.95 -16.33
C THR A 350 -23.03 -23.19 -15.72
N TYR A 351 -22.28 -23.92 -14.92
CA TYR A 351 -22.75 -25.07 -14.17
C TYR A 351 -22.82 -24.71 -12.68
N SER A 352 -23.89 -25.10 -11.99
CA SER A 352 -23.99 -24.89 -10.53
C SER A 352 -24.45 -26.15 -9.80
N LYS A 353 -23.82 -26.45 -8.67
CA LYS A 353 -24.17 -27.58 -7.80
C LYS A 353 -24.05 -27.19 -6.34
N THR A 354 -25.15 -27.36 -5.60
CA THR A 354 -25.21 -27.12 -4.15
C THR A 354 -24.93 -28.40 -3.38
N SER A 355 -24.23 -28.27 -2.26
CA SER A 355 -23.98 -29.37 -1.31
C SER A 355 -25.28 -29.86 -0.66
N ASP A 356 -25.27 -31.09 -0.14
CA ASP A 356 -26.34 -31.57 0.75
C ASP A 356 -26.59 -30.56 1.90
N ARG A 357 -27.86 -30.39 2.29
CA ARG A 357 -28.30 -29.44 3.34
C ARG A 357 -27.95 -29.89 4.76
N ARG A 358 -26.88 -30.67 4.92
CA ARG A 358 -26.37 -31.20 6.19
C ARG A 358 -25.44 -30.18 6.82
N THR A 359 -25.86 -29.57 7.93
CA THR A 359 -25.00 -28.65 8.68
C THR A 359 -23.77 -29.39 9.20
N ARG A 360 -22.58 -28.90 8.86
CA ARG A 360 -21.28 -29.41 9.33
C ARG A 360 -20.69 -28.46 10.36
N TYR A 361 -20.19 -28.99 11.46
CA TYR A 361 -19.55 -28.21 12.52
C TYR A 361 -18.07 -27.98 12.17
N ILE A 362 -17.62 -26.74 12.33
CA ILE A 362 -16.22 -26.33 12.17
C ILE A 362 -15.62 -26.30 13.58
N ARG A 363 -14.49 -26.98 13.77
CA ARG A 363 -13.78 -27.05 15.05
C ARG A 363 -12.37 -26.45 14.90
N ALA A 364 -11.85 -25.87 15.97
CA ALA A 364 -10.55 -25.20 15.96
C ALA A 364 -9.35 -26.17 15.95
N ASP A 365 -9.57 -27.46 16.18
CA ASP A 365 -8.55 -28.51 16.21
C ASP A 365 -8.46 -29.32 14.89
N GLN A 366 -9.44 -29.18 13.99
CA GLN A 366 -9.62 -30.05 12.83
C GLN A 366 -10.02 -29.26 11.58
N LYS A 367 -9.39 -29.57 10.44
CA LYS A 367 -9.83 -29.06 9.14
C LYS A 367 -11.13 -29.74 8.73
N LEU A 368 -12.16 -28.94 8.45
CA LEU A 368 -13.41 -29.43 7.89
C LEU A 368 -13.27 -29.53 6.36
N ASN A 369 -13.35 -30.75 5.84
CA ASN A 369 -13.37 -31.00 4.40
C ASN A 369 -14.81 -31.30 3.95
N ALA A 370 -15.27 -30.60 2.92
CA ALA A 370 -16.56 -30.81 2.27
C ALA A 370 -16.36 -30.95 0.76
N SER A 371 -16.78 -32.07 0.18
CA SER A 371 -16.60 -32.38 -1.23
C SER A 371 -17.90 -32.31 -2.03
N ILE A 372 -17.78 -31.93 -3.30
CA ILE A 372 -18.82 -32.02 -4.34
C ILE A 372 -18.18 -32.68 -5.56
N SER A 373 -18.71 -33.81 -6.00
CA SER A 373 -18.35 -34.41 -7.29
C SER A 373 -19.13 -33.71 -8.41
N SER A 374 -18.40 -33.15 -9.37
CA SER A 374 -18.90 -32.44 -10.55
C SER A 374 -18.79 -33.34 -11.78
N SER A 375 -19.86 -33.45 -12.58
CA SER A 375 -19.83 -34.04 -13.93
C SER A 375 -19.63 -32.98 -15.03
N GLY A 376 -19.41 -31.71 -14.66
CA GLY A 376 -19.35 -30.59 -15.60
C GLY A 376 -20.64 -30.39 -16.41
N CYS A 377 -21.79 -30.89 -15.94
CA CYS A 377 -23.04 -30.97 -16.70
C CYS A 377 -22.97 -31.82 -17.98
N SER A 378 -22.20 -32.91 -17.99
CA SER A 378 -22.12 -33.81 -19.17
C SER A 378 -23.46 -34.39 -19.65
N ASP A 379 -24.49 -34.38 -18.79
CA ASP A 379 -25.86 -34.82 -19.12
C ASP A 379 -26.68 -33.75 -19.87
N GLN A 380 -26.21 -32.50 -19.95
CA GLN A 380 -26.88 -31.38 -20.65
C GLN A 380 -25.87 -30.59 -21.50
N PRO A 381 -25.78 -30.87 -22.83
CA PRO A 381 -24.80 -30.23 -23.72
C PRO A 381 -24.83 -28.69 -23.67
N ASP A 382 -26.02 -28.10 -23.60
CA ASP A 382 -26.21 -26.63 -23.58
C ASP A 382 -25.74 -25.94 -22.28
N GLN A 383 -25.40 -26.71 -21.24
CA GLN A 383 -24.88 -26.21 -19.95
C GLN A 383 -23.54 -26.84 -19.59
N GLN A 384 -22.95 -27.63 -20.48
CA GLN A 384 -21.73 -28.37 -20.20
C GLN A 384 -20.53 -27.40 -20.07
N VAL A 385 -19.77 -27.55 -18.99
CA VAL A 385 -18.51 -26.84 -18.76
C VAL A 385 -17.43 -27.91 -18.69
N VAL A 386 -16.54 -27.93 -19.69
CA VAL A 386 -15.40 -28.86 -19.74
C VAL A 386 -14.13 -28.14 -19.29
N PHE A 387 -13.84 -26.97 -19.86
CA PHE A 387 -12.67 -26.15 -19.54
C PHE A 387 -13.08 -24.93 -18.73
N LEU A 388 -12.38 -24.70 -17.61
CA LEU A 388 -12.72 -23.67 -16.64
C LEU A 388 -12.17 -22.28 -17.00
N GLU A 389 -12.95 -21.26 -16.64
CA GLU A 389 -12.54 -19.87 -16.54
C GLU A 389 -12.58 -19.43 -15.07
N HIS A 390 -13.76 -19.02 -14.61
CA HIS A 390 -14.01 -18.57 -13.25
C HIS A 390 -14.62 -19.70 -12.42
N VAL A 391 -14.11 -19.89 -11.21
CA VAL A 391 -14.70 -20.80 -10.22
C VAL A 391 -15.19 -19.99 -9.05
N VAL A 392 -16.50 -20.04 -8.79
CA VAL A 392 -17.17 -19.31 -7.71
C VAL A 392 -17.69 -20.31 -6.67
N VAL A 393 -17.45 -20.00 -5.40
CA VAL A 393 -17.87 -20.79 -4.23
C VAL A 393 -18.74 -19.88 -3.37
N ARG A 394 -20.05 -20.12 -3.41
CA ARG A 394 -21.01 -19.44 -2.53
C ARG A 394 -21.14 -20.20 -1.22
N VAL A 395 -20.99 -19.53 -0.07
CA VAL A 395 -21.10 -20.20 1.24
C VAL A 395 -22.12 -19.55 2.17
N LEU A 396 -22.74 -20.39 3.01
CA LEU A 396 -23.52 -20.00 4.17
C LEU A 396 -22.86 -20.56 5.44
N ILE A 397 -22.04 -19.74 6.10
CA ILE A 397 -21.27 -20.08 7.31
C ILE A 397 -21.70 -19.18 8.45
N VAL A 398 -22.02 -19.77 9.60
CA VAL A 398 -22.20 -19.05 10.88
C VAL A 398 -20.93 -19.25 11.70
N HIS A 399 -20.30 -18.17 12.16
CA HIS A 399 -19.06 -18.22 12.94
C HIS A 399 -19.05 -17.16 14.05
N PRO A 400 -18.56 -17.47 15.28
CA PRO A 400 -18.46 -16.49 16.36
C PRO A 400 -17.46 -15.36 16.06
N ARG A 401 -16.41 -15.62 15.27
CA ARG A 401 -15.38 -14.65 14.87
C ARG A 401 -14.90 -14.92 13.44
N ARG A 402 -15.36 -14.15 12.46
CA ARG A 402 -15.17 -14.39 11.03
C ARG A 402 -13.69 -14.36 10.61
N GLY A 403 -12.85 -13.57 11.28
CA GLY A 403 -11.40 -13.47 11.00
C GLY A 403 -10.56 -14.69 11.38
N ASP A 404 -11.09 -15.62 12.18
CA ASP A 404 -10.39 -16.87 12.56
C ASP A 404 -10.42 -17.93 11.45
N LEU A 405 -11.31 -17.77 10.47
CA LEU A 405 -11.51 -18.71 9.37
C LEU A 405 -10.46 -18.56 8.27
N GLU A 406 -9.90 -19.69 7.83
CA GLU A 406 -9.23 -19.84 6.54
C GLU A 406 -10.09 -20.77 5.67
N ILE A 407 -10.33 -20.39 4.42
CA ILE A 407 -11.11 -21.18 3.46
C ILE A 407 -10.26 -21.41 2.21
N SER A 408 -10.20 -22.65 1.72
CA SER A 408 -9.50 -23.01 0.49
C SER A 408 -10.31 -24.01 -0.33
N LEU A 409 -10.17 -23.94 -1.64
CA LEU A 409 -10.77 -24.86 -2.60
C LEU A 409 -9.66 -25.66 -3.28
N VAL A 410 -9.85 -26.97 -3.42
CA VAL A 410 -8.98 -27.86 -4.18
C VAL A 410 -9.75 -28.34 -5.42
N SER A 411 -9.17 -28.10 -6.60
CA SER A 411 -9.72 -28.59 -7.88
C SER A 411 -9.52 -30.11 -8.02
N PRO A 412 -10.30 -30.79 -8.90
CA PRO A 412 -10.11 -32.21 -9.19
C PRO A 412 -8.69 -32.54 -9.69
N SER A 413 -8.03 -31.57 -10.32
CA SER A 413 -6.67 -31.68 -10.84
C SER A 413 -5.59 -31.38 -9.78
N GLY A 414 -5.98 -31.09 -8.52
CA GLY A 414 -5.08 -30.86 -7.39
C GLY A 414 -4.71 -29.39 -7.12
N THR A 415 -5.21 -28.43 -7.90
CA THR A 415 -4.89 -27.01 -7.70
C THR A 415 -5.60 -26.46 -6.48
N ARG A 416 -4.83 -26.08 -5.46
CA ARG A 416 -5.32 -25.50 -4.20
C ARG A 416 -5.31 -23.97 -4.23
N SER A 417 -6.49 -23.39 -4.25
CA SER A 417 -6.77 -21.95 -4.21
C SER A 417 -7.21 -21.52 -2.82
N GLN A 418 -6.48 -20.59 -2.19
CA GLN A 418 -6.93 -19.97 -0.95
C GLN A 418 -8.00 -18.92 -1.28
N LEU A 419 -9.21 -19.11 -0.75
CA LEU A 419 -10.37 -18.23 -0.99
C LEU A 419 -10.51 -17.16 0.10
N LEU A 420 -10.08 -17.49 1.32
CA LEU A 420 -10.05 -16.60 2.47
C LEU A 420 -8.80 -16.93 3.30
N ALA A 421 -7.92 -15.95 3.50
CA ALA A 421 -6.86 -16.01 4.49
C ALA A 421 -7.37 -15.58 5.87
N GLN A 422 -6.68 -16.00 6.94
CA GLN A 422 -6.96 -15.55 8.30
C GLN A 422 -6.79 -14.02 8.42
N ARG A 423 -7.81 -13.32 8.95
CA ARG A 423 -7.80 -11.86 9.10
C ARG A 423 -7.87 -11.46 10.57
N LEU A 424 -6.70 -11.26 11.17
CA LEU A 424 -6.48 -11.04 12.61
C LEU A 424 -7.35 -9.94 13.26
N PHE A 425 -7.80 -8.94 12.48
CA PHE A 425 -8.61 -7.81 12.97
C PHE A 425 -10.12 -7.95 12.70
N ASP A 426 -10.58 -8.98 11.97
CA ASP A 426 -12.01 -9.17 11.68
C ASP A 426 -12.73 -9.90 12.83
N ASN A 427 -13.21 -9.09 13.76
CA ASN A 427 -13.95 -9.56 14.94
C ASN A 427 -15.46 -9.78 14.69
N SER A 428 -15.95 -9.70 13.44
CA SER A 428 -17.39 -9.85 13.16
C SER A 428 -17.92 -11.24 13.47
N ASN A 429 -19.13 -11.32 14.02
CA ASN A 429 -19.88 -12.55 14.30
C ASN A 429 -20.99 -12.83 13.25
N GLU A 430 -21.06 -12.03 12.18
CA GLU A 430 -22.09 -12.16 11.14
C GLU A 430 -21.96 -13.43 10.29
N GLY A 431 -20.73 -13.98 10.26
CA GLY A 431 -20.33 -15.08 9.38
C GLY A 431 -20.32 -14.67 7.91
N PHE A 432 -20.66 -15.63 7.05
CA PHE A 432 -20.84 -15.43 5.60
C PHE A 432 -22.25 -15.86 5.23
N ARG A 433 -23.02 -14.96 4.62
CA ARG A 433 -24.41 -15.20 4.22
C ARG A 433 -24.50 -15.12 2.70
N ASN A 434 -24.56 -16.28 2.05
CA ASN A 434 -24.56 -16.40 0.58
C ASN A 434 -23.39 -15.62 -0.07
N TRP A 435 -22.24 -15.59 0.61
CA TRP A 435 -21.06 -14.87 0.14
C TRP A 435 -20.35 -15.66 -0.95
N GLU A 436 -20.05 -15.02 -2.06
CA GLU A 436 -19.42 -15.62 -3.23
C GLU A 436 -17.92 -15.31 -3.25
N PHE A 437 -17.11 -16.34 -2.98
CA PHE A 437 -15.66 -16.30 -3.20
C PHE A 437 -15.35 -16.73 -4.64
N MET A 438 -14.38 -16.11 -5.29
CA MET A 438 -14.01 -16.43 -6.68
C MET A 438 -12.52 -16.75 -6.78
N THR A 439 -12.16 -17.69 -7.65
CA THR A 439 -10.77 -17.95 -8.04
C THR A 439 -10.64 -18.15 -9.55
N VAL A 440 -9.54 -17.62 -10.10
CA VAL A 440 -9.08 -17.85 -11.48
C VAL A 440 -7.89 -18.82 -11.54
N HIS A 441 -7.43 -19.37 -10.41
CA HIS A 441 -6.20 -20.19 -10.41
C HIS A 441 -6.37 -21.52 -11.16
N CYS A 442 -7.61 -21.98 -11.33
CA CYS A 442 -7.96 -23.20 -12.07
C CYS A 442 -8.24 -22.93 -13.56
N TRP A 443 -7.90 -21.75 -14.09
CA TRP A 443 -8.17 -21.39 -15.49
C TRP A 443 -7.52 -22.39 -16.46
N GLY A 444 -8.31 -22.88 -17.42
CA GLY A 444 -7.93 -23.90 -18.39
C GLY A 444 -7.98 -25.35 -17.88
N GLU A 445 -8.21 -25.59 -16.59
CA GLU A 445 -8.33 -26.96 -16.06
C GLU A 445 -9.68 -27.59 -16.44
N ARG A 446 -9.76 -28.93 -16.29
CA ARG A 446 -11.01 -29.66 -16.45
C ARG A 446 -11.93 -29.49 -15.24
N ALA A 447 -13.22 -29.30 -15.51
CA ALA A 447 -14.27 -29.08 -14.51
C ALA A 447 -14.77 -30.37 -13.81
N GLU A 448 -14.57 -31.52 -14.46
CA GLU A 448 -15.02 -32.84 -14.02
C GLU A 448 -14.18 -33.38 -12.85
N GLY A 449 -14.85 -34.06 -11.91
CA GLY A 449 -14.23 -34.75 -10.78
C GLY A 449 -14.60 -34.14 -9.42
N THR A 450 -13.83 -34.48 -8.39
CA THR A 450 -14.18 -34.13 -7.00
C THR A 450 -13.53 -32.82 -6.55
N TRP A 451 -14.35 -31.80 -6.37
CA TRP A 451 -13.98 -30.53 -5.76
C TRP A 451 -14.04 -30.64 -4.24
N THR A 452 -13.03 -30.12 -3.53
CA THR A 452 -12.99 -30.15 -2.06
C THR A 452 -12.82 -28.75 -1.48
N LEU A 453 -13.80 -28.32 -0.68
CA LEU A 453 -13.75 -27.13 0.16
C LEU A 453 -13.13 -27.50 1.51
N GLU A 454 -11.97 -26.93 1.81
CA GLU A 454 -11.29 -27.01 3.11
C GLU A 454 -11.60 -25.76 3.92
N ILE A 455 -12.04 -25.93 5.17
CA ILE A 455 -12.24 -24.83 6.13
C ILE A 455 -11.44 -25.14 7.39
N SER A 456 -10.49 -24.26 7.74
CA SER A 456 -9.79 -24.24 9.03
C SER A 456 -10.33 -23.12 9.90
N ASP A 457 -10.44 -23.37 11.21
CA ASP A 457 -10.73 -22.38 12.23
C ASP A 457 -9.53 -22.28 13.17
N SER A 458 -8.96 -21.10 13.35
CA SER A 458 -7.82 -20.89 14.26
C SER A 458 -8.32 -20.53 15.66
N PRO A 459 -7.86 -21.20 16.74
CA PRO A 459 -8.26 -20.85 18.09
C PRO A 459 -7.76 -19.45 18.47
N SER A 460 -8.65 -18.63 19.04
CA SER A 460 -8.38 -17.25 19.42
C SER A 460 -8.82 -16.98 20.86
N GLN A 461 -7.99 -16.27 21.63
CA GLN A 461 -8.27 -15.85 23.00
C GLN A 461 -9.45 -14.86 23.12
N LEU A 462 -9.97 -14.37 21.99
CA LEU A 462 -11.02 -13.35 21.92
C LEU A 462 -12.44 -13.91 21.78
N ARG A 463 -12.63 -15.25 21.83
CA ARG A 463 -13.95 -15.90 21.77
C ARG A 463 -14.05 -17.10 22.70
N ASN A 464 -15.27 -17.49 23.07
CA ASN A 464 -15.49 -18.77 23.75
C ASN A 464 -15.17 -19.93 22.76
N PRO A 465 -14.20 -20.83 23.07
CA PRO A 465 -13.87 -21.98 22.21
C PRO A 465 -14.99 -23.03 22.12
N GLU A 466 -15.93 -23.08 23.08
CA GLU A 466 -17.07 -24.01 23.06
C GLU A 466 -18.09 -23.68 21.94
N VAL A 467 -18.11 -22.43 21.47
CA VAL A 467 -19.02 -21.99 20.41
C VAL A 467 -18.42 -22.35 19.04
N LEU A 468 -18.82 -23.52 18.54
CA LEU A 468 -18.37 -24.04 17.25
C LEU A 468 -18.99 -23.28 16.05
N GLY A 469 -18.17 -23.10 15.02
CA GLY A 469 -18.60 -22.66 13.70
C GLY A 469 -19.51 -23.68 13.01
N LYS A 470 -20.33 -23.23 12.04
CA LYS A 470 -21.27 -24.08 11.31
C LYS A 470 -21.30 -23.71 9.83
N LEU A 471 -20.85 -24.62 8.95
CA LEU A 471 -21.13 -24.59 7.52
C LEU A 471 -22.54 -25.17 7.31
N LYS A 472 -23.50 -24.35 6.87
CA LYS A 472 -24.88 -24.80 6.62
C LYS A 472 -25.06 -25.36 5.22
N GLU A 473 -24.47 -24.68 4.22
CA GLU A 473 -24.65 -24.94 2.80
C GLU A 473 -23.49 -24.29 2.03
N TRP A 474 -23.07 -24.90 0.92
CA TRP A 474 -22.24 -24.22 -0.09
C TRP A 474 -22.65 -24.62 -1.51
N THR A 475 -22.49 -23.71 -2.45
CA THR A 475 -22.72 -23.93 -3.88
C THR A 475 -21.41 -23.74 -4.63
N LEU A 476 -21.02 -24.73 -5.42
CA LEU A 476 -19.99 -24.62 -6.43
C LEU A 476 -20.63 -24.10 -7.72
N ILE A 477 -20.07 -23.06 -8.32
CA ILE A 477 -20.48 -22.48 -9.58
C ILE A 477 -19.25 -22.42 -10.48
N LEU A 478 -19.32 -23.07 -11.65
CA LEU A 478 -18.24 -23.18 -12.63
C LEU A 478 -18.65 -22.43 -13.88
N HIS A 479 -17.82 -21.49 -14.34
CA HIS A 479 -17.97 -20.83 -15.63
C HIS A 479 -16.88 -21.31 -16.58
N GLY A 480 -17.21 -21.46 -17.86
CA GLY A 480 -16.23 -21.88 -18.85
C GLY A 480 -16.82 -22.31 -20.19
N THR A 481 -16.14 -23.22 -20.87
CA THR A 481 -16.44 -23.63 -22.25
C THR A 481 -16.53 -25.15 -22.40
N THR A 482 -17.28 -25.60 -23.40
CA THR A 482 -17.35 -27.00 -23.85
C THR A 482 -16.11 -27.40 -24.64
N GLU A 483 -15.69 -26.56 -25.58
CA GLU A 483 -14.52 -26.75 -26.43
C GLU A 483 -13.26 -26.08 -25.86
N HIS A 484 -12.08 -26.56 -26.27
CA HIS A 484 -10.82 -26.00 -25.78
C HIS A 484 -10.56 -24.61 -26.39
N PRO A 485 -10.42 -23.53 -25.58
CA PRO A 485 -10.46 -22.15 -26.07
C PRO A 485 -9.31 -21.75 -27.00
N TYR A 486 -8.26 -22.55 -27.11
CA TYR A 486 -7.06 -22.25 -27.93
C TYR A 486 -6.80 -23.24 -29.08
N GLN A 487 -7.76 -24.08 -29.46
CA GLN A 487 -7.53 -25.05 -30.54
C GLN A 487 -7.39 -24.39 -31.92
N SER A 488 -6.31 -24.76 -32.62
CA SER A 488 -6.20 -24.61 -34.07
C SER A 488 -6.73 -25.88 -34.74
N GLN A 489 -7.42 -25.75 -35.87
CA GLN A 489 -7.81 -26.90 -36.68
C GLN A 489 -6.56 -27.56 -37.28
N SER A 490 -6.13 -28.69 -36.72
CA SER A 490 -5.06 -29.53 -37.25
C SER A 490 -5.50 -31.01 -37.29
N SER A 491 -6.64 -31.28 -37.93
CA SER A 491 -7.20 -32.64 -38.03
C SER A 491 -8.18 -32.88 -39.20
N GLN A 492 -7.94 -32.28 -40.38
CA GLN A 492 -8.55 -32.74 -41.64
C GLN A 492 -7.57 -32.70 -42.81
N HIS A 493 -6.74 -33.74 -42.92
CA HIS A 493 -6.38 -34.37 -44.20
C HIS A 493 -5.64 -35.69 -43.94
N SER A 494 -6.42 -36.75 -43.67
CA SER A 494 -5.95 -38.12 -43.82
C SER A 494 -6.05 -38.53 -45.28
N HIS A 495 -4.94 -38.51 -46.00
CA HIS A 495 -4.72 -39.41 -47.14
C HIS A 495 -3.30 -39.99 -47.09
N SER A 496 -3.26 -41.31 -47.16
CA SER A 496 -2.08 -42.17 -47.24
C SER A 496 -1.19 -41.88 -48.44
N LEU A 497 0.13 -42.06 -48.30
CA LEU A 497 0.97 -42.89 -49.19
C LEU A 497 2.43 -42.99 -48.66
N GLU A 498 2.80 -44.21 -48.30
CA GLU A 498 4.11 -44.91 -48.43
C GLU A 498 5.47 -44.29 -48.01
N ILE A 499 6.32 -45.17 -47.45
CA ILE A 499 7.75 -44.99 -47.09
C ILE A 499 8.60 -45.62 -48.21
N PRO A 500 9.89 -45.24 -48.41
CA PRO A 500 10.94 -46.17 -47.99
C PRO A 500 12.27 -45.56 -47.50
N THR A 501 12.83 -46.15 -46.43
CA THR A 501 14.29 -46.34 -46.10
C THR A 501 15.23 -45.13 -45.99
N ALA A 502 16.23 -45.04 -45.11
CA ALA A 502 16.66 -45.75 -43.87
C ALA A 502 17.75 -44.85 -43.19
N ASP A 503 18.58 -45.18 -42.18
CA ASP A 503 18.86 -46.38 -41.36
C ASP A 503 19.65 -45.94 -40.08
N VAL A 504 20.11 -46.91 -39.25
CA VAL A 504 21.36 -46.90 -38.41
C VAL A 504 21.59 -45.73 -37.42
N ILE A 505 21.78 -45.89 -36.10
CA ILE A 505 21.90 -47.04 -35.18
C ILE A 505 21.37 -46.62 -33.78
N LEU A 506 20.85 -47.57 -33.00
CA LEU A 506 20.73 -47.47 -31.54
C LEU A 506 21.40 -48.69 -30.90
N SER A 507 22.32 -48.50 -29.95
CA SER A 507 22.90 -49.59 -29.16
C SER A 507 22.28 -49.63 -27.76
N THR A 508 21.49 -50.66 -27.48
CA THR A 508 21.03 -51.04 -26.14
C THR A 508 22.10 -51.87 -25.42
N ALA A 509 22.16 -51.78 -24.08
CA ALA A 509 22.39 -52.93 -23.19
C ALA A 509 22.25 -52.52 -21.71
N SER A 510 21.47 -53.29 -20.97
CA SER A 510 21.39 -53.27 -19.50
C SER A 510 22.52 -54.11 -18.88
N VAL A 511 23.07 -53.69 -17.73
CA VAL A 511 23.99 -54.50 -16.92
C VAL A 511 23.54 -54.50 -15.46
N VAL A 512 23.57 -55.69 -14.85
CA VAL A 512 23.44 -55.93 -13.40
C VAL A 512 24.84 -56.28 -12.87
N CYS A 513 25.33 -55.53 -11.88
CA CYS A 513 26.42 -55.88 -10.95
C CYS A 513 26.07 -55.19 -9.61
N ASP A 514 26.01 -55.87 -8.47
CA ASP A 514 27.08 -56.56 -7.72
C ASP A 514 27.95 -55.60 -6.88
N CYS A 515 28.16 -55.96 -5.62
CA CYS A 515 28.61 -55.07 -4.55
C CYS A 515 30.14 -55.00 -4.47
N THR A 516 30.76 -54.23 -5.38
CA THR A 516 32.14 -53.77 -5.21
C THR A 516 32.15 -52.30 -4.77
N SER A 517 32.88 -52.02 -3.69
CA SER A 517 33.04 -50.71 -3.07
C SER A 517 33.33 -49.61 -4.09
N GLY A 518 32.44 -48.62 -4.18
CA GLY A 518 32.74 -47.37 -4.89
C GLY A 518 33.96 -46.66 -4.29
N PRO A 519 34.66 -45.81 -5.06
CA PRO A 519 35.80 -45.08 -4.53
C PRO A 519 35.38 -44.20 -3.35
N CYS A 520 36.19 -44.21 -2.29
CA CYS A 520 35.98 -43.37 -1.12
C CYS A 520 35.94 -41.88 -1.49
N HIS A 521 35.21 -41.09 -0.71
CA HIS A 521 35.20 -39.65 -0.85
C HIS A 521 36.64 -39.09 -0.84
N PRO A 522 37.02 -38.12 -1.69
CA PRO A 522 38.40 -37.61 -1.78
C PRO A 522 38.98 -37.01 -0.48
N GLU A 523 38.14 -36.73 0.51
CA GLU A 523 38.53 -36.23 1.85
C GLU A 523 38.77 -37.36 2.87
N CYS A 524 38.47 -38.62 2.52
CA CYS A 524 38.78 -39.78 3.35
C CYS A 524 40.29 -40.05 3.34
N GLY A 525 40.86 -40.35 4.51
CA GLY A 525 42.28 -40.65 4.65
C GLY A 525 42.65 -42.10 4.33
N ASP A 526 43.86 -42.46 4.75
CA ASP A 526 44.51 -43.76 4.56
C ASP A 526 43.83 -44.94 5.27
N GLN A 527 42.83 -44.72 6.12
CA GLN A 527 42.08 -45.80 6.78
C GLN A 527 40.81 -46.23 6.05
N GLY A 528 40.50 -45.63 4.89
CA GLY A 528 39.39 -46.03 4.03
C GLY A 528 38.03 -45.48 4.46
N CYS A 529 36.97 -46.09 3.93
CA CYS A 529 35.58 -45.66 4.08
C CYS A 529 34.62 -46.85 4.05
N ASP A 530 33.45 -46.67 4.68
CA ASP A 530 32.34 -47.62 4.63
C ASP A 530 31.32 -47.28 3.51
N GLY A 531 31.59 -46.23 2.72
CA GLY A 531 30.69 -45.68 1.69
C GLY A 531 31.30 -44.50 0.94
N PRO A 532 30.68 -44.05 -0.17
CA PRO A 532 31.25 -43.05 -1.08
C PRO A 532 31.18 -41.60 -0.57
N ASP A 533 30.35 -41.32 0.44
CA ASP A 533 30.12 -39.96 0.95
C ASP A 533 31.11 -39.54 2.06
N ALA A 534 31.25 -38.22 2.25
CA ALA A 534 32.24 -37.61 3.15
C ALA A 534 32.05 -37.90 4.65
N ASP A 535 30.89 -38.45 5.03
CA ASP A 535 30.56 -38.89 6.39
C ASP A 535 30.73 -40.40 6.63
N HIS A 536 31.00 -41.17 5.58
CA HIS A 536 31.38 -42.59 5.66
C HIS A 536 32.90 -42.80 5.74
N CYS A 537 33.71 -41.73 5.84
CA CYS A 537 35.16 -41.80 5.99
C CYS A 537 35.59 -42.23 7.41
N LEU A 538 36.42 -43.28 7.51
CA LEU A 538 36.96 -43.76 8.79
C LEU A 538 37.99 -42.78 9.38
N ASN A 539 38.79 -42.13 8.53
CA ASN A 539 39.56 -40.95 8.89
C ASN A 539 39.48 -39.82 7.84
N CYS A 540 39.89 -38.61 8.21
CA CYS A 540 39.86 -37.43 7.33
C CYS A 540 41.29 -37.01 7.00
N ILE A 541 41.55 -36.58 5.75
CA ILE A 541 42.83 -35.98 5.36
C ILE A 541 43.03 -34.64 6.08
N HIS A 542 42.02 -33.76 6.02
CA HIS A 542 42.09 -32.40 6.53
C HIS A 542 41.42 -32.23 7.90
N PHE A 543 40.12 -31.95 7.96
CA PHE A 543 39.42 -31.68 9.22
C PHE A 543 38.18 -32.55 9.41
N SER A 544 37.92 -32.93 10.67
CA SER A 544 36.65 -33.54 11.08
C SER A 544 35.65 -32.49 11.58
N LEU A 545 34.44 -32.53 11.04
CA LEU A 545 33.28 -31.80 11.52
C LEU A 545 32.39 -32.74 12.34
N GLY A 546 32.00 -32.32 13.54
CA GLY A 546 31.13 -33.11 14.43
C GLY A 546 31.88 -34.01 15.42
N SER A 547 31.28 -35.17 15.71
CA SER A 547 31.76 -36.16 16.68
C SER A 547 31.18 -37.54 16.32
N LEU A 548 31.90 -38.62 16.64
CA LEU A 548 31.48 -40.01 16.34
C LEU A 548 30.05 -40.35 16.79
N LYS A 549 29.53 -39.70 17.86
CA LYS A 549 28.16 -39.89 18.38
C LYS A 549 27.08 -39.01 17.73
N ALA A 550 27.43 -38.12 16.80
CA ALA A 550 26.55 -37.10 16.25
C ALA A 550 26.66 -36.95 14.72
N GLY A 551 27.27 -37.94 14.04
CA GLY A 551 27.77 -37.80 12.69
C GLY A 551 29.14 -37.12 12.66
N ARG A 552 30.08 -37.72 11.93
CA ARG A 552 31.40 -37.15 11.62
C ARG A 552 31.46 -36.98 10.12
N THR A 553 31.80 -35.78 9.64
CA THR A 553 31.99 -35.51 8.21
C THR A 553 33.39 -34.95 7.98
N CYS A 554 34.08 -35.42 6.95
CA CYS A 554 35.40 -34.92 6.56
C CYS A 554 35.27 -33.72 5.62
N VAL A 555 36.03 -32.66 5.90
CA VAL A 555 36.02 -31.41 5.13
C VAL A 555 37.44 -30.85 4.97
N SER A 556 37.73 -30.28 3.80
CA SER A 556 39.00 -29.61 3.49
C SER A 556 39.18 -28.30 4.28
N HIS A 557 38.07 -27.59 4.52
CA HIS A 557 38.02 -26.35 5.27
C HIS A 557 36.81 -26.30 6.21
N CYS A 558 36.95 -25.62 7.35
CA CYS A 558 35.86 -25.54 8.32
C CYS A 558 34.72 -24.61 7.87
N PRO A 559 33.44 -25.04 7.98
CA PRO A 559 32.29 -24.23 7.57
C PRO A 559 32.03 -23.04 8.52
N LEU A 560 31.23 -22.09 8.05
CA LEU A 560 30.89 -20.88 8.80
C LEU A 560 30.36 -21.19 10.21
N GLY A 561 30.82 -20.41 11.19
CA GLY A 561 30.57 -20.62 12.61
C GLY A 561 31.56 -21.59 13.30
N TYR A 562 32.53 -22.12 12.57
CA TYR A 562 33.63 -22.95 13.08
C TYR A 562 35.00 -22.39 12.62
N PHE A 563 36.05 -22.71 13.36
CA PHE A 563 37.45 -22.42 13.04
C PHE A 563 38.28 -23.71 13.01
N GLU A 564 39.39 -23.65 12.28
CA GLU A 564 40.32 -24.76 12.08
C GLU A 564 41.21 -24.92 13.34
N ASP A 565 41.15 -26.10 13.97
CA ASP A 565 42.08 -26.49 15.02
C ASP A 565 43.09 -27.49 14.44
N GLY A 566 44.29 -26.99 14.16
CA GLY A 566 45.38 -27.76 13.55
C GLY A 566 45.98 -28.84 14.45
N GLU A 567 45.93 -28.68 15.77
CA GLU A 567 46.46 -29.69 16.71
C GLU A 567 45.57 -30.93 16.75
N ALA A 568 44.25 -30.75 16.71
CA ALA A 568 43.29 -31.86 16.80
C ALA A 568 42.60 -32.22 15.47
N ARG A 569 43.06 -31.66 14.33
CA ARG A 569 42.50 -31.85 12.97
C ARG A 569 40.96 -31.84 12.94
N ARG A 570 40.37 -30.82 13.55
CA ARG A 570 38.90 -30.71 13.68
C ARG A 570 38.39 -29.29 13.64
N CYS A 571 37.13 -29.14 13.28
CA CYS A 571 36.44 -27.86 13.31
C CYS A 571 35.88 -27.57 14.71
N ARG A 572 36.41 -26.54 15.38
CA ARG A 572 35.88 -26.06 16.67
C ARG A 572 34.91 -24.91 16.47
N ARG A 573 33.82 -24.86 17.25
CA ARG A 573 32.79 -23.81 17.12
C ARG A 573 33.29 -22.45 17.62
N CYS A 574 33.03 -21.39 16.86
CA CYS A 574 33.24 -20.00 17.23
C CYS A 574 32.44 -19.56 18.47
N HIS A 575 32.77 -18.38 19.02
CA HIS A 575 31.94 -17.75 20.04
C HIS A 575 30.50 -17.52 19.56
N ARG A 576 29.53 -17.45 20.49
CA ARG A 576 28.12 -17.17 20.17
C ARG A 576 28.03 -15.85 19.38
N GLY A 577 27.20 -15.84 18.34
CA GLY A 577 27.02 -14.69 17.44
C GLY A 577 28.03 -14.56 16.29
N CYS A 578 29.17 -15.25 16.35
CA CYS A 578 30.21 -15.12 15.33
C CYS A 578 30.03 -16.10 14.14
N GLU A 579 30.32 -15.63 12.92
CA GLU A 579 30.22 -16.33 11.63
C GLU A 579 31.59 -16.76 11.08
N LYS A 580 32.64 -15.94 11.26
CA LYS A 580 34.05 -16.33 11.04
C LYS A 580 34.90 -15.88 12.23
N CYS A 581 35.65 -16.78 12.85
CA CYS A 581 36.53 -16.46 13.98
C CYS A 581 37.93 -17.07 13.78
N VAL A 582 38.90 -16.60 14.58
CA VAL A 582 40.25 -17.20 14.63
C VAL A 582 40.34 -18.23 15.76
N ALA A 583 39.76 -17.93 16.92
CA ALA A 583 39.52 -18.93 17.98
C ALA A 583 38.18 -18.72 18.70
N ARG A 584 38.00 -19.42 19.81
CA ARG A 584 36.73 -19.48 20.58
C ARG A 584 36.44 -18.23 21.42
N ARG A 585 37.35 -17.25 21.50
CA ARG A 585 37.19 -16.06 22.35
C ARG A 585 36.19 -15.05 21.74
N PRO A 586 35.48 -14.25 22.56
CA PRO A 586 34.46 -13.32 22.06
C PRO A 586 35.01 -12.23 21.12
N ASN A 587 36.22 -11.77 21.41
CA ASN A 587 36.97 -10.69 20.75
C ASN A 587 37.85 -11.18 19.58
N GLU A 588 37.73 -12.45 19.17
CA GLU A 588 38.49 -13.02 18.04
C GLU A 588 37.57 -13.31 16.85
N CYS A 589 36.51 -12.52 16.71
CA CYS A 589 35.58 -12.59 15.59
C CYS A 589 36.06 -11.72 14.42
N ARG A 590 35.81 -12.18 13.19
CA ARG A 590 36.09 -11.47 11.93
C ARG A 590 34.82 -11.15 11.13
N SER A 591 33.73 -11.88 11.33
CA SER A 591 32.40 -11.53 10.79
C SER A 591 31.26 -12.08 11.64
N CYS A 592 30.16 -11.35 11.70
CA CYS A 592 29.01 -11.64 12.57
C CYS A 592 27.87 -12.35 11.83
N ARG A 593 27.12 -13.19 12.55
CA ARG A 593 25.91 -13.84 12.01
C ARG A 593 24.84 -12.80 11.67
N ARG A 594 23.89 -13.16 10.79
CA ARG A 594 22.74 -12.31 10.45
C ARG A 594 22.02 -11.85 11.73
N GLY A 595 21.72 -10.55 11.82
CA GLY A 595 21.13 -9.90 13.00
C GLY A 595 22.13 -9.33 14.02
N LEU A 596 23.44 -9.48 13.78
CA LEU A 596 24.51 -8.91 14.62
C LEU A 596 25.49 -8.10 13.77
N TYR A 597 26.02 -7.03 14.35
CA TYR A 597 26.97 -6.12 13.70
C TYR A 597 28.35 -6.25 14.31
N PHE A 598 29.38 -6.19 13.47
CA PHE A 598 30.77 -6.22 13.92
C PHE A 598 31.20 -4.86 14.48
N ASP A 599 31.65 -4.84 15.75
CA ASP A 599 32.32 -3.70 16.36
C ASP A 599 33.84 -3.83 16.12
N SER A 600 34.40 -2.89 15.37
CA SER A 600 35.82 -2.85 15.03
C SER A 600 36.74 -2.47 16.19
N LYS A 601 36.22 -1.90 17.29
CA LYS A 601 37.02 -1.58 18.48
C LYS A 601 37.27 -2.81 19.35
N GLU A 602 36.19 -3.50 19.71
CA GLU A 602 36.26 -4.66 20.60
C GLU A 602 36.48 -5.99 19.86
N SER A 603 36.40 -5.98 18.51
CA SER A 603 36.41 -7.18 17.65
C SER A 603 35.34 -8.22 18.03
N THR A 604 34.19 -7.73 18.50
CA THR A 604 33.03 -8.52 18.94
C THR A 604 31.82 -8.32 18.01
N CYS A 605 30.78 -9.13 18.21
CA CYS A 605 29.49 -9.00 17.55
C CYS A 605 28.44 -8.47 18.52
N VAL A 606 27.81 -7.35 18.18
CA VAL A 606 26.83 -6.65 19.02
C VAL A 606 25.46 -6.55 18.33
N GLU A 607 24.39 -6.55 19.11
CA GLU A 607 23.02 -6.32 18.62
C GLU A 607 22.73 -4.83 18.37
N THR A 608 23.47 -3.94 19.04
CA THR A 608 23.33 -2.48 18.91
C THR A 608 24.72 -1.84 18.96
N CYS A 609 25.02 -0.97 18.00
CA CYS A 609 26.31 -0.30 17.92
C CYS A 609 26.51 0.72 19.07
N PRO A 610 27.77 0.95 19.51
CA PRO A 610 28.08 1.91 20.56
C PRO A 610 27.80 3.36 20.14
N VAL A 611 27.69 4.26 21.13
CA VAL A 611 27.42 5.69 20.89
C VAL A 611 28.49 6.32 19.97
N GLY A 612 28.07 7.16 19.03
CA GLY A 612 28.91 7.68 17.96
C GLY A 612 29.09 6.73 16.77
N TYR A 613 28.42 5.57 16.75
CA TYR A 613 28.39 4.63 15.63
C TYR A 613 26.95 4.24 15.26
N PHE A 614 26.73 3.92 13.98
CA PHE A 614 25.48 3.39 13.45
C PHE A 614 25.72 2.00 12.83
N HIS A 615 24.65 1.20 12.72
CA HIS A 615 24.70 -0.08 12.03
C HIS A 615 24.55 0.12 10.53
N ASP A 616 25.43 -0.48 9.74
CA ASP A 616 25.26 -0.64 8.30
C ASP A 616 24.83 -2.07 7.97
N ASP A 617 23.65 -2.20 7.38
CA ASP A 617 23.07 -3.49 6.96
C ASP A 617 23.83 -4.10 5.77
N GLY A 618 24.47 -3.27 4.92
CA GLY A 618 25.23 -3.73 3.76
C GLY A 618 26.52 -4.46 4.15
N GLN A 619 27.33 -3.84 5.00
CA GLN A 619 28.62 -4.37 5.45
C GLN A 619 28.57 -5.11 6.80
N ARG A 620 27.39 -5.19 7.45
CA ARG A 620 27.14 -5.84 8.76
C ARG A 620 28.14 -5.42 9.86
N ARG A 621 28.40 -4.12 9.96
CA ARG A 621 29.38 -3.52 10.88
C ARG A 621 28.90 -2.19 11.45
N CYS A 622 29.52 -1.78 12.55
CA CYS A 622 29.32 -0.46 13.13
C CYS A 622 30.22 0.58 12.45
N LEU A 623 29.63 1.60 11.83
CA LEU A 623 30.32 2.71 11.17
C LEU A 623 30.24 4.00 12.00
N LYS A 624 31.28 4.84 11.98
CA LYS A 624 31.37 6.08 12.79
C LYS A 624 30.43 7.17 12.24
N CYS A 625 29.76 7.90 13.11
CA CYS A 625 28.99 9.11 12.77
C CYS A 625 29.89 10.29 12.36
N HIS A 626 29.31 11.27 11.66
CA HIS A 626 29.95 12.54 11.33
C HIS A 626 30.42 13.30 12.60
N GLU A 627 31.46 14.11 12.48
CA GLU A 627 32.20 14.68 13.62
C GLU A 627 31.33 15.51 14.58
N ASN A 628 30.35 16.26 14.07
CA ASN A 628 29.45 17.10 14.87
C ASN A 628 28.27 16.32 15.49
N CYS A 629 28.17 15.02 15.19
CA CYS A 629 27.07 14.17 15.59
C CYS A 629 27.42 13.28 16.79
N LEU A 630 26.52 13.20 17.77
CA LEU A 630 26.61 12.31 18.93
C LEU A 630 25.90 10.97 18.67
N LYS A 631 24.78 10.98 17.93
CA LYS A 631 24.05 9.77 17.48
C LYS A 631 23.49 9.97 16.07
N CYS A 632 23.88 9.12 15.13
CA CYS A 632 23.39 9.13 13.75
C CYS A 632 22.58 7.86 13.45
N LEU A 633 21.82 7.87 12.34
CA LEU A 633 20.92 6.80 11.94
C LEU A 633 21.10 6.48 10.45
N ARG A 634 21.50 5.24 10.14
CA ARG A 634 21.72 4.66 8.79
C ARG A 634 22.82 5.30 7.93
N ASP A 635 23.13 6.57 8.14
CA ASP A 635 24.17 7.31 7.44
C ASP A 635 24.95 8.16 8.44
N ALA A 636 26.24 8.43 8.17
CA ALA A 636 27.10 9.19 9.07
C ALA A 636 26.59 10.62 9.35
N ASP A 637 26.05 11.27 8.31
CA ASP A 637 25.61 12.67 8.35
C ASP A 637 24.17 12.85 8.84
N ARG A 638 23.40 11.75 8.93
CA ARG A 638 22.00 11.77 9.38
C ARG A 638 21.92 11.70 10.90
N CYS A 639 22.18 12.84 11.50
CA CYS A 639 22.22 12.99 12.94
C CYS A 639 20.83 13.05 13.58
N THR A 640 20.75 12.53 14.80
CA THR A 640 19.56 12.49 15.67
C THR A 640 19.82 13.15 17.04
N ALA A 641 21.09 13.35 17.40
CA ALA A 641 21.52 14.11 18.58
C ALA A 641 22.90 14.72 18.29
N CYS A 642 23.05 16.02 18.46
CA CYS A 642 24.31 16.74 18.24
C CYS A 642 25.22 16.69 19.46
N LYS A 643 26.49 17.05 19.26
CA LYS A 643 27.41 17.36 20.38
C LYS A 643 27.11 18.75 20.95
N ASP A 644 27.52 18.98 22.19
CA ASP A 644 27.23 20.21 22.93
C ASP A 644 27.73 21.47 22.17
N GLY A 645 26.91 22.52 22.17
CA GLY A 645 27.19 23.78 21.45
C GLY A 645 26.77 23.81 19.97
N ILE A 646 26.12 22.76 19.46
CA ILE A 646 25.66 22.68 18.06
C ILE A 646 24.20 22.18 18.03
N SER A 647 23.34 22.81 17.24
CA SER A 647 21.88 22.59 17.26
C SER A 647 21.37 21.84 16.02
N LEU A 648 20.46 20.87 16.22
CA LEU A 648 20.01 19.95 15.17
C LEU A 648 19.03 20.62 14.18
N ALA A 649 19.47 20.84 12.94
CA ALA A 649 18.67 21.35 11.83
C ALA A 649 18.25 20.21 10.90
N GLY A 650 17.00 19.76 11.01
CA GLY A 650 16.51 18.60 10.27
C GLY A 650 17.20 17.32 10.74
N MET A 651 18.26 16.91 10.04
CA MET A 651 19.14 15.80 10.45
C MET A 651 20.62 16.21 10.52
N THR A 652 20.95 17.49 10.34
CA THR A 652 22.34 17.98 10.31
C THR A 652 22.61 18.87 11.52
N CYS A 653 23.76 18.70 12.18
CA CYS A 653 24.17 19.54 13.30
C CYS A 653 24.82 20.82 12.79
N VAL A 654 24.16 21.97 13.00
CA VAL A 654 24.62 23.29 12.53
C VAL A 654 24.88 24.24 13.71
N PRO A 655 25.89 25.13 13.60
CA PRO A 655 26.12 26.16 14.61
C PRO A 655 24.98 27.18 14.65
N GLU A 656 24.80 27.85 15.78
CA GLU A 656 23.76 28.86 15.95
C GLU A 656 24.20 30.21 15.36
N CYS A 657 23.34 30.81 14.55
CA CYS A 657 23.55 32.13 13.94
C CYS A 657 22.96 33.24 14.81
N ALA A 658 23.63 34.41 14.82
CA ALA A 658 23.16 35.57 15.57
C ALA A 658 21.91 36.21 14.94
N ASN A 659 21.15 36.96 15.75
CA ASN A 659 19.98 37.73 15.28
C ASN A 659 20.35 38.61 14.07
N GLY A 660 19.41 38.74 13.12
CA GLY A 660 19.64 39.37 11.82
C GLY A 660 20.34 38.47 10.79
N THR A 661 20.66 37.22 11.11
CA THR A 661 21.23 36.24 10.16
C THR A 661 20.55 34.88 10.22
N PHE A 662 20.56 34.14 9.11
CA PHE A 662 20.12 32.73 9.00
C PHE A 662 21.26 31.85 8.50
N PHE A 663 21.24 30.55 8.81
CA PHE A 663 22.26 29.62 8.31
C PHE A 663 21.96 29.24 6.85
N ASN A 664 22.77 29.73 5.91
CA ASN A 664 22.67 29.35 4.50
C ASN A 664 23.31 27.98 4.29
N LEU A 665 22.52 27.00 3.86
CA LEU A 665 22.94 25.62 3.61
C LEU A 665 23.82 25.47 2.35
N GLU A 666 23.68 26.35 1.37
CA GLU A 666 24.49 26.31 0.13
C GLU A 666 25.90 26.88 0.36
N GLU A 667 26.00 27.90 1.22
CA GLU A 667 27.26 28.59 1.52
C GLU A 667 27.89 28.17 2.87
N MET A 668 27.23 27.30 3.62
CA MET A 668 27.63 26.80 4.95
C MET A 668 28.03 27.90 5.96
N LYS A 669 27.37 29.06 5.88
CA LYS A 669 27.67 30.26 6.70
C LYS A 669 26.39 31.00 7.10
N CYS A 670 26.46 31.76 8.18
CA CYS A 670 25.39 32.69 8.56
C CYS A 670 25.33 33.85 7.56
N SER A 671 24.19 34.01 6.89
CA SER A 671 23.92 35.02 5.86
C SER A 671 22.85 36.00 6.35
N PRO A 672 22.87 37.28 5.93
CA PRO A 672 21.99 38.30 6.47
C PRO A 672 20.52 38.09 6.08
N CYS A 673 19.62 38.37 7.03
CA CYS A 673 18.18 38.46 6.80
C CYS A 673 17.81 39.66 5.92
N HIS A 674 16.60 39.66 5.37
CA HIS A 674 16.01 40.86 4.77
C HIS A 674 15.92 42.01 5.79
N ILE A 675 16.17 43.26 5.37
CA ILE A 675 16.29 44.43 6.26
C ILE A 675 15.04 44.73 7.11
N SER A 676 13.87 44.24 6.70
CA SER A 676 12.62 44.34 7.47
C SER A 676 12.54 43.35 8.65
N CYS A 677 13.54 42.50 8.86
CA CYS A 677 13.55 41.38 9.79
C CYS A 677 14.63 41.51 10.88
N SER A 678 14.22 41.32 12.13
CA SER A 678 15.11 41.11 13.28
C SER A 678 15.57 39.64 13.35
N THR A 679 14.69 38.69 12.98
CA THR A 679 15.04 37.27 12.83
C THR A 679 14.28 36.67 11.63
N CYS A 680 14.90 35.75 10.91
CA CYS A 680 14.37 35.16 9.67
C CYS A 680 14.76 33.67 9.53
N THR A 681 14.08 32.96 8.63
CA THR A 681 14.47 31.61 8.18
C THR A 681 15.23 31.59 6.85
N GLY A 682 15.26 32.71 6.13
CA GLY A 682 15.86 32.86 4.81
C GLY A 682 15.94 34.33 4.37
N PRO A 683 16.45 34.61 3.15
CA PRO A 683 16.69 35.97 2.68
C PRO A 683 15.42 36.70 2.18
N GLY A 684 14.28 36.00 2.07
CA GLY A 684 13.04 36.51 1.51
C GLY A 684 12.22 37.43 2.44
N LEU A 685 11.45 38.34 1.83
CA LEU A 685 10.51 39.25 2.49
C LEU A 685 9.39 38.56 3.30
N GLU A 686 9.12 37.28 3.00
CA GLU A 686 8.06 36.46 3.61
C GLU A 686 8.61 35.43 4.61
N GLU A 687 9.94 35.37 4.76
CA GLU A 687 10.66 34.38 5.58
C GLU A 687 11.01 34.97 6.95
N CYS A 688 10.17 35.90 7.42
CA CYS A 688 10.44 36.79 8.53
C CYS A 688 9.76 36.29 9.82
N ILE A 689 10.56 35.95 10.83
CA ILE A 689 10.05 35.43 12.12
C ILE A 689 9.66 36.61 13.02
N GLN A 690 10.53 37.60 13.13
CA GLN A 690 10.28 38.85 13.86
C GLN A 690 10.68 40.05 13.00
N CYS A 691 9.83 41.07 12.99
CA CYS A 691 10.12 42.32 12.29
C CYS A 691 11.24 43.12 12.97
N ALA A 692 12.00 43.84 12.16
CA ALA A 692 12.90 44.88 12.63
C ALA A 692 12.11 46.03 13.28
N PRO A 693 12.73 46.90 14.11
CA PRO A 693 12.10 48.11 14.62
C PRO A 693 11.44 48.92 13.49
N ASP A 694 10.30 49.53 13.80
CA ASP A 694 9.44 50.29 12.86
C ASP A 694 8.78 49.49 11.72
N TYR A 695 8.87 48.15 11.73
CA TYR A 695 8.05 47.27 10.86
C TYR A 695 7.04 46.48 11.68
N LEU A 696 5.83 46.32 11.12
CA LEU A 696 4.69 45.61 11.69
C LEU A 696 4.48 44.28 10.97
N GLN A 697 4.16 43.23 11.70
CA GLN A 697 3.94 41.90 11.12
C GLN A 697 2.52 41.78 10.54
N GLN A 698 2.42 41.53 9.24
CA GLN A 698 1.16 41.30 8.53
C GLN A 698 1.34 40.09 7.60
N GLU A 699 0.57 39.02 7.83
CA GLU A 699 0.56 37.82 6.97
C GLU A 699 1.97 37.24 6.66
N TRP A 700 2.84 37.15 7.67
CA TRP A 700 4.25 36.71 7.58
C TRP A 700 5.22 37.65 6.85
N ARG A 701 4.75 38.81 6.40
CA ARG A 701 5.59 39.91 5.88
C ARG A 701 5.74 41.00 6.94
N CYS A 702 6.83 41.76 6.88
CA CYS A 702 7.07 42.91 7.75
C CYS A 702 6.90 44.22 6.97
N VAL A 703 5.83 44.95 7.28
CA VAL A 703 5.36 46.12 6.53
C VAL A 703 5.46 47.40 7.38
N ARG A 704 5.73 48.55 6.76
CA ARG A 704 5.82 49.83 7.49
C ARG A 704 4.46 50.39 7.93
N SER A 705 3.39 49.99 7.27
CA SER A 705 2.01 50.42 7.53
C SER A 705 1.04 49.29 7.24
N CYS A 706 0.09 49.06 8.15
CA CYS A 706 -0.95 48.05 7.98
C CYS A 706 -1.87 48.36 6.79
N ALA A 707 -2.24 47.33 6.02
CA ALA A 707 -3.26 47.45 4.98
C ALA A 707 -4.68 47.63 5.58
N PRO A 708 -5.67 48.13 4.81
CA PRO A 708 -7.06 48.21 5.27
C PRO A 708 -7.57 46.86 5.78
N GLY A 709 -8.14 46.86 6.99
CA GLY A 709 -8.54 45.63 7.72
C GLY A 709 -7.56 45.19 8.81
N TYR A 710 -6.35 45.75 8.85
CA TYR A 710 -5.33 45.47 9.88
C TYR A 710 -5.08 46.69 10.79
N TYR A 711 -4.81 46.47 12.07
CA TYR A 711 -4.51 47.53 13.05
C TYR A 711 -3.19 47.29 13.79
N ARG A 712 -2.56 48.36 14.28
CA ARG A 712 -1.31 48.30 15.05
C ARG A 712 -1.60 47.79 16.46
N GLY A 713 -1.14 46.58 16.78
CA GLY A 713 -1.12 46.07 18.15
C GLY A 713 0.25 46.30 18.78
N GLU A 714 0.30 46.98 19.94
CA GLU A 714 1.53 47.05 20.73
C GLU A 714 1.73 45.74 21.51
N ALA A 715 2.91 45.13 21.36
CA ALA A 715 3.25 43.85 21.96
C ALA A 715 3.64 43.99 23.45
N ALA A 716 2.69 44.44 24.28
CA ALA A 716 2.84 44.51 25.73
C ALA A 716 1.56 44.06 26.46
N GLY A 717 1.59 42.87 27.08
CA GLY A 717 0.71 42.53 28.21
C GLY A 717 -0.80 42.34 27.96
N PHE A 718 -1.23 41.90 26.77
CA PHE A 718 -2.67 41.80 26.44
C PHE A 718 -3.43 40.58 27.01
N THR A 719 -2.94 39.95 28.08
CA THR A 719 -3.59 38.76 28.70
C THR A 719 -4.39 39.04 29.97
N GLN A 720 -4.22 40.19 30.65
CA GLN A 720 -4.97 40.46 31.90
C GLN A 720 -6.31 41.21 31.71
N ARG A 721 -6.45 42.08 30.69
CA ARG A 721 -7.69 42.89 30.52
C ARG A 721 -8.87 42.12 29.92
N ILE A 722 -8.64 41.20 28.99
CA ILE A 722 -9.71 40.40 28.38
C ILE A 722 -10.36 39.49 29.42
N ILE A 723 -9.56 38.90 30.32
CA ILE A 723 -10.05 38.04 31.41
C ILE A 723 -11.03 38.80 32.32
N LEU A 724 -10.69 40.03 32.73
CA LEU A 724 -11.58 40.86 33.57
C LEU A 724 -12.89 41.25 32.85
N ILE A 725 -12.84 41.58 31.55
CA ILE A 725 -14.04 41.89 30.77
C ILE A 725 -14.92 40.63 30.60
N TYR A 726 -14.31 39.47 30.38
CA TYR A 726 -15.02 38.20 30.22
C TYR A 726 -15.68 37.74 31.54
N TYR A 727 -14.99 37.86 32.67
CA TYR A 727 -15.59 37.61 34.00
C TYR A 727 -16.67 38.63 34.35
N TYR A 728 -16.52 39.91 33.98
CA TYR A 728 -17.55 40.94 34.18
C TYR A 728 -18.81 40.66 33.33
N TYR A 729 -18.64 40.22 32.08
CA TYR A 729 -19.76 39.78 31.22
C TYR A 729 -20.45 38.52 31.73
N ILE A 730 -19.70 37.53 32.22
CA ILE A 730 -20.26 36.32 32.85
C ILE A 730 -21.02 36.67 34.13
N PHE A 731 -20.49 37.58 34.96
CA PHE A 731 -21.15 38.05 36.18
C PHE A 731 -22.46 38.81 35.87
N LEU A 732 -22.44 39.72 34.88
CA LEU A 732 -23.64 40.41 34.43
C LEU A 732 -24.69 39.48 33.81
N CYS A 733 -24.28 38.49 32.99
CA CYS A 733 -25.20 37.47 32.48
C CYS A 733 -25.81 36.62 33.61
N SER A 734 -25.00 36.24 34.61
CA SER A 734 -25.47 35.48 35.76
C SER A 734 -26.50 36.26 36.58
N ILE A 735 -26.28 37.56 36.81
CA ILE A 735 -27.26 38.45 37.45
C ILE A 735 -28.53 38.56 36.60
N ASN A 736 -28.43 38.71 35.27
CA ASN A 736 -29.61 38.81 34.39
C ASN A 736 -30.46 37.53 34.40
N VAL A 737 -29.82 36.36 34.46
CA VAL A 737 -30.50 35.06 34.62
C VAL A 737 -31.16 34.96 36.01
N TYR A 738 -30.48 35.38 37.07
CA TYR A 738 -31.02 35.34 38.44
C TYR A 738 -32.22 36.28 38.61
N ILE A 739 -32.17 37.50 38.04
CA ILE A 739 -33.28 38.45 38.03
C ILE A 739 -34.48 37.88 37.23
N LYS A 740 -34.24 37.25 36.08
CA LYS A 740 -35.32 36.59 35.31
C LYS A 740 -35.93 35.42 36.08
N LEU A 741 -35.15 34.64 36.82
CA LEU A 741 -35.65 33.58 37.70
C LEU A 741 -36.49 34.14 38.86
N LEU A 742 -36.03 35.20 39.52
CA LEU A 742 -36.78 35.86 40.59
C LEU A 742 -38.09 36.49 40.09
N LEU A 743 -38.08 37.14 38.92
CA LEU A 743 -39.30 37.63 38.27
C LEU A 743 -40.25 36.49 37.89
N TYR A 744 -39.75 35.39 37.36
CA TYR A 744 -40.56 34.23 37.02
C TYR A 744 -41.20 33.59 38.26
N VAL A 745 -40.44 33.45 39.36
CA VAL A 745 -40.96 32.95 40.65
C VAL A 745 -41.96 33.92 41.29
N TYR A 746 -41.69 35.23 41.26
CA TYR A 746 -42.59 36.26 41.76
C TYR A 746 -43.92 36.27 40.99
N ILE A 747 -43.87 36.22 39.65
CA ILE A 747 -45.06 36.12 38.80
C ILE A 747 -45.79 34.80 39.09
N TYR A 748 -45.09 33.66 39.14
CA TYR A 748 -45.72 32.36 39.42
C TYR A 748 -46.45 32.32 40.79
N ILE A 749 -45.85 32.91 41.84
CA ILE A 749 -46.47 33.03 43.16
C ILE A 749 -47.67 33.98 43.13
N HIS A 750 -47.55 35.17 42.54
CA HIS A 750 -48.67 36.11 42.45
C HIS A 750 -49.82 35.56 41.60
N THR A 751 -49.56 34.89 40.48
CA THR A 751 -50.60 34.25 39.67
C THR A 751 -51.29 33.13 40.44
N ARG A 752 -50.55 32.31 41.22
CA ARG A 752 -51.13 31.30 42.12
C ARG A 752 -52.00 31.92 43.22
N ILE A 753 -51.55 32.99 43.87
CA ILE A 753 -52.33 33.69 44.91
C ILE A 753 -53.60 34.29 44.32
N ILE A 754 -53.52 34.97 43.17
CA ILE A 754 -54.69 35.51 42.46
C ILE A 754 -55.67 34.39 42.10
N TYR A 755 -55.18 33.24 41.61
CA TYR A 755 -56.03 32.09 41.29
C TYR A 755 -56.72 31.50 42.54
N ILE A 756 -56.03 31.46 43.68
CA ILE A 756 -56.59 31.01 44.96
C ILE A 756 -57.64 32.02 45.48
N CYS A 757 -57.38 33.32 45.40
CA CYS A 757 -58.36 34.35 45.78
C CYS A 757 -59.60 34.34 44.88
N ILE A 758 -59.45 34.12 43.57
CA ILE A 758 -60.58 33.98 42.64
C ILE A 758 -61.38 32.71 42.95
N LEU A 759 -60.73 31.58 43.25
CA LEU A 759 -61.41 30.35 43.68
C LEU A 759 -62.16 30.53 45.01
N TYR A 760 -61.63 31.33 45.94
CA TYR A 760 -62.30 31.64 47.22
C TYR A 760 -63.51 32.57 47.03
N LEU A 761 -63.44 33.52 46.09
CA LEU A 761 -64.55 34.40 45.69
C LEU A 761 -65.62 33.71 44.83
N LEU A 762 -65.38 32.46 44.39
CA LEU A 762 -66.36 31.62 43.70
C LEU A 762 -66.98 30.55 44.63
N PHE A 763 -66.57 30.52 45.90
CA PHE A 763 -67.06 29.59 46.94
C PHE A 763 -67.79 30.29 48.09
N ILE A 764 -67.99 31.60 47.98
CA ILE A 764 -68.87 32.46 48.79
C ILE A 764 -70.00 32.94 47.89
#